data_AF-A0A6G0F2A1-F1
#
_entry.id   AF-A0A6G0F2A1-F1
#
_cell.length_a   1.000
_cell.length_b   1.000
_cell.length_c   1.000
_cell.angle_alpha   90.00
_cell.angle_beta   90.00
_cell.angle_gamma   90.00
#
_symmetry.space_group_name_H-M   'P 1'
#
loop_
_entity.id
_entity.type
_entity.pdbx_description
1 polymer ?
#
loop_
_entity_poly.entity_id
_entity_poly.type
_entity_poly.pdbx_seq_one_letter_code
_entity_poly.pdbx_strand_id
1 'polypeptide(L)'
;MVVRAGAGGCGGIGDAPADSRGWQVRADCPLSRMTHSKGPRVTTLPTPTQEHDPSALRHRLVDQLLAAGHVRTATVEAALRNVPRHAFAPEVAVQTAYADDIIPTRDAPDGRISSSVSAPWLQAVMLEAARIQRNDRVLEIGSGGYNAALIAELVGPTGQVTTVDIDPEVTDRAARFLAAAGYDRVHVLTADAEHLPADVVPEGGFDAVIVTVDTWDLPWITTVAEGGRLVAPLRLHQYVWSIGFTKRDGALISEEPLTVCGFVPMQGAGAWEPNLRTVPGCGIRLAFEDATPMSVDQLSPAFDRAPSTVRTHVTVRGEEPFDSLTLYLAGALPGFCRLSVDPDHHTGLISPPPPHWPGAAMVRGTSLARLAHERIGDDDGGLYEFVIHGYGPSGHVAATEMAERVQHWQRNHRAGLYPRITVQPKDATEPTGASSDGLHVFHKNHTRIKIDWTVVPEEAASAALADAQDHPARSRSGRVATAPSTADYWEPLWAGGRRCRQVTTTEAALLADHVGPGHGRPALDIGTGEGSLARHLHQLGYRTIGIDFAPSAIAAARNTQQGDGPAWHLMDIVSDDLTALPDAAYAVVTCRLVYRWIDDKGAFLDRVRQVLAPDGTFWVVTELSGRRKKDDPYRRLGITPAEAEILTAGWSVVRTTDLDVLRCYALQP
;
A
#
# COMPACT_ATOMS: atom_id res chain seq x y z
N MET A 1 -7.85 -37.58 40.39
CA MET A 1 -8.09 -39.05 40.43
C MET A 1 -7.35 -39.63 39.22
N VAL A 2 -6.02 -39.72 39.21
CA VAL A 2 -5.15 -40.76 39.81
C VAL A 2 -5.66 -42.18 39.56
N VAL A 3 -4.95 -42.93 38.68
CA VAL A 3 -4.42 -44.32 38.72
C VAL A 3 -3.93 -44.57 37.26
N ARG A 4 -2.66 -44.77 36.84
CA ARG A 4 -1.39 -45.38 37.30
C ARG A 4 -1.26 -46.91 37.15
N ALA A 5 -0.14 -47.30 36.51
CA ALA A 5 0.56 -48.61 36.47
C ALA A 5 0.01 -49.69 35.52
N GLY A 6 0.79 -50.56 34.87
CA GLY A 6 2.24 -50.89 34.84
C GLY A 6 2.43 -52.04 33.81
N ALA A 7 3.50 -52.10 33.00
CA ALA A 7 4.83 -52.67 33.27
C ALA A 7 4.99 -54.20 33.01
N GLY A 8 6.06 -54.56 32.27
CA GLY A 8 6.66 -55.90 32.07
C GLY A 8 6.91 -56.19 30.57
N GLY A 9 8.13 -56.25 29.99
CA GLY A 9 9.41 -56.88 30.39
C GLY A 9 9.53 -58.27 29.71
N CYS A 10 10.61 -58.79 29.10
CA CYS A 10 12.05 -58.49 29.00
C CYS A 10 12.72 -59.39 27.92
N GLY A 11 14.00 -59.09 27.58
CA GLY A 11 15.09 -60.03 27.19
C GLY A 11 15.39 -60.18 25.68
N GLY A 12 16.63 -60.13 25.17
CA GLY A 12 17.99 -59.90 25.72
C GLY A 12 18.98 -59.62 24.54
N ILE A 13 19.94 -58.70 24.67
CA ILE A 13 21.38 -58.79 25.04
C ILE A 13 22.33 -59.44 23.99
N GLY A 14 23.35 -58.64 23.63
CA GLY A 14 24.70 -59.03 23.18
C GLY A 14 25.11 -58.33 21.87
N ASP A 15 26.22 -57.63 21.66
CA ASP A 15 27.37 -57.13 22.44
C ASP A 15 28.08 -56.11 21.50
N ALA A 16 28.73 -55.07 22.06
CA ALA A 16 29.59 -54.10 21.33
C ALA A 16 31.06 -54.58 21.31
N PRO A 17 32.03 -53.98 20.56
CA PRO A 17 32.56 -52.59 20.72
C PRO A 17 32.87 -51.86 19.38
N ALA A 18 32.69 -50.54 19.22
CA ALA A 18 33.48 -49.37 19.65
C ALA A 18 34.65 -48.96 18.72
N ASP A 19 34.51 -47.81 18.03
CA ASP A 19 35.48 -46.71 17.88
C ASP A 19 34.96 -45.69 16.84
N SER A 20 35.25 -44.38 16.81
CA SER A 20 35.32 -43.28 17.79
C SER A 20 35.52 -41.97 17.01
N ARG A 21 35.23 -40.82 17.67
CA ARG A 21 35.35 -39.38 17.25
C ARG A 21 34.08 -38.80 16.58
N GLY A 22 33.30 -37.87 17.14
CA GLY A 22 33.46 -36.79 18.15
C GLY A 22 33.04 -35.47 17.46
N TRP A 23 32.13 -34.60 17.91
CA TRP A 23 31.98 -33.96 19.23
C TRP A 23 30.57 -33.33 19.42
N GLN A 24 30.05 -33.41 20.65
CA GLN A 24 28.91 -32.65 21.19
C GLN A 24 29.42 -31.55 22.16
N VAL A 25 28.69 -30.43 22.25
CA VAL A 25 28.89 -29.38 23.27
C VAL A 25 27.79 -29.45 24.33
N ARG A 26 28.22 -29.31 25.58
CA ARG A 26 27.53 -29.55 26.85
C ARG A 26 26.57 -28.43 27.26
N ALA A 27 25.52 -28.84 27.99
CA ALA A 27 24.79 -28.00 28.93
C ALA A 27 25.21 -28.37 30.35
N ASP A 28 25.61 -27.39 31.16
CA ASP A 28 25.85 -27.54 32.59
C ASP A 28 25.02 -26.50 33.38
N CYS A 29 24.35 -26.98 34.42
CA CYS A 29 23.68 -26.23 35.50
C CYS A 29 24.52 -26.41 36.78
N PRO A 30 24.52 -25.48 37.77
CA PRO A 30 23.96 -25.87 39.08
C PRO A 30 23.41 -24.74 40.01
N LEU A 31 22.28 -25.07 40.66
CA LEU A 31 21.91 -25.00 42.10
C LEU A 31 21.94 -23.71 42.97
N SER A 32 20.92 -23.66 43.83
CA SER A 32 20.48 -22.65 44.82
C SER A 32 21.32 -22.51 46.11
N ARG A 33 21.30 -21.32 46.77
CA ARG A 33 20.77 -21.07 48.15
C ARG A 33 21.13 -19.69 48.76
N MET A 34 20.11 -19.06 49.38
CA MET A 34 20.08 -18.02 50.46
C MET A 34 20.65 -16.63 50.12
N THR A 35 20.07 -15.48 50.50
CA THR A 35 19.47 -15.05 51.79
C THR A 35 18.43 -13.92 51.63
N HIS A 36 17.50 -13.82 52.59
CA HIS A 36 16.52 -12.73 52.75
C HIS A 36 17.15 -11.33 52.94
N SER A 37 16.64 -10.33 52.23
CA SER A 37 16.56 -8.94 52.75
C SER A 37 15.32 -8.24 52.17
N LYS A 38 14.67 -7.41 53.00
CA LYS A 38 13.40 -6.74 52.72
C LYS A 38 13.59 -5.66 51.63
N GLY A 39 12.91 -5.82 50.49
CA GLY A 39 12.74 -4.80 49.45
C GLY A 39 11.35 -4.13 49.52
N PRO A 40 11.21 -2.89 49.03
CA PRO A 40 10.04 -2.04 49.24
C PRO A 40 8.82 -2.56 48.47
N ARG A 41 7.62 -2.18 48.95
CA ARG A 41 6.30 -2.51 48.37
C ARG A 41 6.32 -2.41 46.85
N VAL A 42 6.11 -3.54 46.18
CA VAL A 42 5.72 -3.57 44.77
C VAL A 42 4.30 -3.03 44.71
N THR A 43 4.17 -1.77 44.31
CA THR A 43 2.92 -1.30 43.73
C THR A 43 2.77 -2.06 42.42
N THR A 44 1.89 -3.07 42.42
CA THR A 44 1.45 -3.73 41.19
C THR A 44 0.88 -2.65 40.27
N LEU A 45 1.64 -2.30 39.23
CA LEU A 45 1.08 -1.58 38.09
C LEU A 45 -0.01 -2.48 37.50
N PRO A 46 -1.19 -1.95 37.18
CA PRO A 46 -2.22 -2.73 36.52
C PRO A 46 -1.67 -3.26 35.20
N THR A 47 -1.79 -4.57 34.99
CA THR A 47 -1.66 -5.21 33.68
C THR A 47 -2.53 -4.43 32.68
N PRO A 48 -2.06 -4.10 31.46
CA PRO A 48 -2.90 -3.44 30.48
C PRO A 48 -4.14 -4.31 30.26
N THR A 49 -5.30 -3.79 30.66
CA THR A 49 -6.60 -4.40 30.42
C THR A 49 -6.68 -4.69 28.93
N GLN A 50 -6.78 -5.97 28.55
CA GLN A 50 -7.09 -6.31 27.17
C GLN A 50 -8.44 -5.66 26.84
N GLU A 51 -8.43 -4.77 25.87
CA GLU A 51 -9.60 -3.98 25.53
C GLU A 51 -10.57 -4.87 24.74
N HIS A 52 -11.64 -5.29 25.41
CA HIS A 52 -12.64 -6.20 24.87
C HIS A 52 -13.90 -5.48 24.36
N ASP A 53 -14.00 -4.16 24.54
CA ASP A 53 -15.13 -3.38 24.06
C ASP A 53 -15.15 -3.36 22.51
N PRO A 54 -16.16 -3.97 21.86
CA PRO A 54 -16.27 -3.99 20.40
C PRO A 54 -16.31 -2.59 19.78
N SER A 55 -16.81 -1.57 20.50
CA SER A 55 -16.88 -0.21 19.99
C SER A 55 -15.50 0.45 19.94
N ALA A 56 -14.72 0.31 21.02
CA ALA A 56 -13.35 0.82 21.07
C ALA A 56 -12.43 0.13 20.05
N LEU A 57 -12.57 -1.18 19.87
CA LEU A 57 -11.81 -1.94 18.87
C LEU A 57 -12.14 -1.48 17.44
N ARG A 58 -13.41 -1.25 17.14
CA ARG A 58 -13.86 -0.70 15.86
C ARG A 58 -13.25 0.68 15.59
N HIS A 59 -13.36 1.59 16.54
CA HIS A 59 -12.81 2.94 16.35
C HIS A 59 -11.29 2.92 16.16
N ARG A 60 -10.57 2.07 16.90
CA ARG A 60 -9.13 1.88 16.69
C ARG A 60 -8.79 1.36 15.30
N LEU A 61 -9.52 0.35 14.82
CA LEU A 61 -9.32 -0.14 13.45
C LEU A 61 -9.53 0.99 12.44
N VAL A 62 -10.61 1.77 12.57
CA VAL A 62 -10.85 2.90 11.66
C VAL A 62 -9.73 3.94 11.75
N ASP A 63 -9.23 4.26 12.94
CA ASP A 63 -8.11 5.18 13.12
C ASP A 63 -6.83 4.67 12.43
N GLN A 64 -6.59 3.35 12.46
CA GLN A 64 -5.47 2.71 11.74
C GLN A 64 -5.65 2.83 10.22
N LEU A 65 -6.86 2.58 9.71
CA LEU A 65 -7.16 2.68 8.28
C LEU A 65 -7.05 4.12 7.77
N LEU A 66 -7.44 5.12 8.57
CA LEU A 66 -7.24 6.55 8.28
C LEU A 66 -5.75 6.90 8.25
N ALA A 67 -4.99 6.47 9.26
CA ALA A 67 -3.55 6.74 9.35
C ALA A 67 -2.77 6.11 8.18
N ALA A 68 -3.23 4.98 7.65
CA ALA A 68 -2.66 4.30 6.49
C ALA A 68 -3.15 4.87 5.14
N GLY A 69 -4.11 5.81 5.13
CA GLY A 69 -4.66 6.41 3.90
C GLY A 69 -5.64 5.51 3.14
N HIS A 70 -6.11 4.42 3.76
CA HIS A 70 -7.12 3.52 3.17
C HIS A 70 -8.53 4.10 3.24
N VAL A 71 -8.80 4.92 4.26
CA VAL A 71 -10.02 5.75 4.38
C VAL A 71 -9.63 7.21 4.15
N ARG A 72 -10.41 7.91 3.31
CA ARG A 72 -10.13 9.26 2.83
C ARG A 72 -11.33 10.19 3.00
N THR A 73 -12.55 9.67 2.96
CA THR A 73 -13.79 10.45 3.03
C THR A 73 -14.51 10.22 4.35
N ALA A 74 -15.12 11.30 4.87
CA ALA A 74 -15.87 11.27 6.12
C ALA A 74 -17.10 10.33 6.07
N THR A 75 -17.66 10.12 4.87
CA THR A 75 -18.80 9.20 4.67
C THR A 75 -18.39 7.74 4.85
N VAL A 76 -17.27 7.32 4.26
CA VAL A 76 -16.72 5.96 4.43
C VAL A 76 -16.25 5.75 5.87
N GLU A 77 -15.59 6.75 6.48
CA GLU A 77 -15.22 6.70 7.89
C GLU A 77 -16.46 6.47 8.79
N ALA A 78 -17.51 7.26 8.61
CA ALA A 78 -18.73 7.14 9.41
C ALA A 78 -19.38 5.76 9.26
N ALA A 79 -19.46 5.22 8.03
CA ALA A 79 -19.99 3.89 7.79
C ALA A 79 -19.18 2.82 8.56
N LEU A 80 -17.84 2.86 8.48
CA LEU A 80 -16.97 1.90 9.18
C LEU A 80 -17.07 2.01 10.71
N ARG A 81 -17.28 3.23 11.24
CA ARG A 81 -17.50 3.45 12.69
C ARG A 81 -18.89 2.98 13.14
N ASN A 82 -19.90 3.03 12.26
CA ASN A 82 -21.27 2.64 12.58
C ASN A 82 -21.50 1.13 12.51
N VAL A 83 -21.02 0.47 11.44
CA VAL A 83 -21.34 -0.95 11.20
C VAL A 83 -20.54 -1.86 12.15
N PRO A 84 -21.19 -2.71 12.97
CA PRO A 84 -20.50 -3.61 13.90
C PRO A 84 -19.94 -4.83 13.15
N ARG A 85 -18.69 -4.76 12.66
CA ARG A 85 -18.05 -5.85 11.89
C ARG A 85 -18.14 -7.22 12.57
N HIS A 86 -17.93 -7.27 13.89
CA HIS A 86 -18.05 -8.48 14.70
C HIS A 86 -19.44 -9.16 14.66
N ALA A 87 -20.52 -8.43 14.35
CA ALA A 87 -21.85 -9.00 14.22
C ALA A 87 -21.99 -9.92 12.98
N PHE A 88 -21.12 -9.76 11.98
CA PHE A 88 -21.09 -10.57 10.76
C PHE A 88 -20.12 -11.76 10.84
N ALA A 89 -19.34 -11.84 11.93
CA ALA A 89 -18.40 -12.93 12.21
C ALA A 89 -18.44 -13.34 13.70
N PRO A 90 -19.61 -13.78 14.22
CA PRO A 90 -19.73 -14.14 15.63
C PRO A 90 -18.95 -15.41 16.04
N GLU A 91 -18.42 -16.16 15.08
CA GLU A 91 -17.67 -17.39 15.31
C GLU A 91 -16.22 -17.15 15.75
N VAL A 92 -15.71 -15.93 15.55
CA VAL A 92 -14.35 -15.55 15.95
C VAL A 92 -14.38 -14.61 17.17
N ALA A 93 -13.24 -14.48 17.84
CA ALA A 93 -13.09 -13.49 18.90
C ALA A 93 -13.29 -12.07 18.33
N VAL A 94 -13.92 -11.17 19.10
CA VAL A 94 -14.18 -9.78 18.68
C VAL A 94 -12.90 -9.07 18.25
N GLN A 95 -11.78 -9.35 18.89
CA GLN A 95 -10.47 -8.80 18.55
C GLN A 95 -10.00 -9.28 17.17
N THR A 96 -10.24 -10.54 16.82
CA THR A 96 -9.98 -11.08 15.48
C THR A 96 -10.88 -10.40 14.46
N ALA A 97 -12.14 -10.13 14.80
CA ALA A 97 -13.07 -9.43 13.91
C ALA A 97 -12.61 -7.99 13.56
N TYR A 98 -11.81 -7.37 14.42
CA TYR A 98 -11.24 -6.02 14.22
C TYR A 98 -9.74 -6.03 13.94
N ALA A 99 -9.15 -7.19 13.64
CA ALA A 99 -7.84 -7.23 13.00
C ALA A 99 -7.98 -6.77 11.53
N ASP A 100 -6.96 -6.11 11.00
CA ASP A 100 -6.92 -5.71 9.59
C ASP A 100 -6.53 -6.92 8.70
N ASP A 101 -7.34 -7.96 8.75
CA ASP A 101 -7.14 -9.23 8.05
C ASP A 101 -8.49 -9.84 7.63
N ILE A 102 -8.43 -10.84 6.76
CA ILE A 102 -9.60 -11.62 6.36
C ILE A 102 -10.11 -12.49 7.51
N ILE A 103 -11.41 -12.79 7.47
CA ILE A 103 -12.02 -13.80 8.35
C ILE A 103 -12.61 -14.88 7.45
N PRO A 104 -11.99 -16.06 7.37
CA PRO A 104 -12.56 -17.19 6.64
C PRO A 104 -13.93 -17.56 7.24
N THR A 105 -14.95 -17.64 6.39
CA THR A 105 -16.32 -18.02 6.80
C THR A 105 -16.71 -19.38 6.27
N ARG A 106 -16.04 -19.86 5.22
CA ARG A 106 -16.29 -21.17 4.62
C ARG A 106 -15.07 -21.70 3.87
N ASP A 107 -14.90 -23.02 3.95
CA ASP A 107 -13.94 -23.77 3.16
C ASP A 107 -14.65 -24.53 2.02
N ALA A 108 -13.99 -24.60 0.86
CA ALA A 108 -14.33 -25.48 -0.23
C ALA A 108 -13.95 -26.94 0.11
N PRO A 109 -14.52 -27.95 -0.59
CA PRO A 109 -14.21 -29.37 -0.35
C PRO A 109 -12.72 -29.74 -0.50
N ASP A 110 -11.95 -28.96 -1.25
CA ASP A 110 -10.52 -29.13 -1.45
C ASP A 110 -9.65 -28.46 -0.36
N GLY A 111 -10.29 -27.87 0.67
CA GLY A 111 -9.64 -27.21 1.79
C GLY A 111 -9.23 -25.75 1.55
N ARG A 112 -9.57 -25.17 0.40
CA ARG A 112 -9.35 -23.74 0.13
C ARG A 112 -10.47 -22.89 0.73
N ILE A 113 -10.21 -21.63 1.04
CA ILE A 113 -11.26 -20.70 1.48
C ILE A 113 -12.20 -20.40 0.30
N SER A 114 -13.49 -20.67 0.46
CA SER A 114 -14.53 -20.39 -0.55
C SER A 114 -15.31 -19.11 -0.27
N SER A 115 -15.33 -18.65 0.98
CA SER A 115 -15.93 -17.39 1.40
C SER A 115 -15.19 -16.80 2.59
N SER A 116 -15.13 -15.47 2.66
CA SER A 116 -14.51 -14.76 3.78
C SER A 116 -15.09 -13.36 3.92
N VAL A 117 -15.09 -12.82 5.14
CA VAL A 117 -15.20 -11.36 5.33
C VAL A 117 -13.85 -10.74 4.92
N SER A 118 -13.85 -9.94 3.86
CA SER A 118 -12.64 -9.31 3.32
C SER A 118 -11.95 -8.39 4.34
N ALA A 119 -10.64 -8.20 4.18
CA ALA A 119 -9.85 -7.35 5.05
C ALA A 119 -10.41 -5.89 5.07
N PRO A 120 -10.48 -5.24 6.25
CA PRO A 120 -11.01 -3.89 6.39
C PRO A 120 -10.36 -2.85 5.47
N TRP A 121 -9.03 -2.87 5.32
CA TRP A 121 -8.31 -1.92 4.47
C TRP A 121 -8.76 -1.98 3.00
N LEU A 122 -9.01 -3.19 2.49
CA LEU A 122 -9.37 -3.41 1.09
C LEU A 122 -10.83 -3.02 0.85
N GLN A 123 -11.73 -3.32 1.80
CA GLN A 123 -13.12 -2.85 1.75
C GLN A 123 -13.19 -1.33 1.77
N ALA A 124 -12.42 -0.67 2.64
CA ALA A 124 -12.31 0.78 2.66
C ALA A 124 -11.86 1.35 1.30
N VAL A 125 -10.77 0.81 0.74
CA VAL A 125 -10.26 1.22 -0.59
C VAL A 125 -11.31 1.06 -1.69
N MET A 126 -12.08 -0.04 -1.67
CA MET A 126 -13.12 -0.30 -2.67
C MET A 126 -14.33 0.62 -2.49
N LEU A 127 -14.74 0.93 -1.27
CA LEU A 127 -15.84 1.87 -0.99
C LEU A 127 -15.45 3.30 -1.40
N GLU A 128 -14.22 3.72 -1.16
CA GLU A 128 -13.69 5.00 -1.65
C GLU A 128 -13.70 5.06 -3.18
N ALA A 129 -13.28 3.98 -3.85
CA ALA A 129 -13.30 3.89 -5.31
C ALA A 129 -14.73 3.85 -5.88
N ALA A 130 -15.70 3.34 -5.13
CA ALA A 130 -17.09 3.26 -5.53
C ALA A 130 -17.81 4.60 -5.50
N ARG A 131 -17.31 5.57 -4.70
CA ARG A 131 -17.84 6.94 -4.59
C ARG A 131 -19.37 6.98 -4.41
N ILE A 132 -19.91 6.05 -3.63
CA ILE A 132 -21.36 5.91 -3.40
C ILE A 132 -21.92 7.20 -2.80
N GLN A 133 -23.01 7.69 -3.38
CA GLN A 133 -23.75 8.85 -2.91
C GLN A 133 -25.05 8.42 -2.21
N ARG A 134 -25.65 9.37 -1.48
CA ARG A 134 -26.98 9.17 -0.89
C ARG A 134 -28.00 8.93 -1.99
N ASN A 135 -28.92 8.01 -1.73
CA ASN A 135 -30.02 7.59 -2.61
C ASN A 135 -29.61 6.71 -3.80
N ASP A 136 -28.33 6.36 -3.93
CA ASP A 136 -27.87 5.47 -4.99
C ASP A 136 -28.52 4.08 -4.88
N ARG A 137 -28.66 3.45 -6.05
CA ARG A 137 -29.02 2.04 -6.21
C ARG A 137 -27.73 1.27 -6.42
N VAL A 138 -27.33 0.49 -5.42
CA VAL A 138 -26.06 -0.21 -5.41
C VAL A 138 -26.26 -1.71 -5.49
N LEU A 139 -25.47 -2.35 -6.35
CA LEU A 139 -25.34 -3.79 -6.44
C LEU A 139 -24.02 -4.23 -5.81
N GLU A 140 -24.06 -5.21 -4.91
CA GLU A 140 -22.91 -5.96 -4.45
C GLU A 140 -22.95 -7.38 -5.02
N ILE A 141 -21.80 -7.87 -5.50
CA ILE A 141 -21.62 -9.22 -6.04
C ILE A 141 -20.57 -9.96 -5.20
N GLY A 142 -20.94 -11.12 -4.68
CA GLY A 142 -20.24 -11.79 -3.58
C GLY A 142 -20.73 -11.20 -2.26
N SER A 143 -21.45 -12.00 -1.46
CA SER A 143 -22.06 -11.52 -0.23
C SER A 143 -21.34 -12.01 1.02
N GLY A 144 -21.43 -11.21 2.07
CA GLY A 144 -21.08 -11.59 3.44
C GLY A 144 -21.85 -10.79 4.49
N GLY A 145 -22.82 -9.99 4.05
CA GLY A 145 -23.60 -9.05 4.87
C GLY A 145 -22.83 -7.80 5.31
N TYR A 146 -21.57 -7.91 5.73
CA TYR A 146 -20.84 -6.77 6.32
C TYR A 146 -20.67 -5.59 5.34
N ASN A 147 -20.21 -5.87 4.12
CA ASN A 147 -20.00 -4.81 3.13
C ASN A 147 -21.33 -4.27 2.57
N ALA A 148 -22.36 -5.11 2.40
CA ALA A 148 -23.73 -4.63 2.15
C ALA A 148 -24.24 -3.66 3.23
N ALA A 149 -23.94 -3.90 4.51
CA ALA A 149 -24.30 -2.98 5.60
C ALA A 149 -23.52 -1.66 5.53
N LEU A 150 -22.22 -1.71 5.17
CA LEU A 150 -21.43 -0.49 4.91
C LEU A 150 -22.02 0.32 3.75
N ILE A 151 -22.38 -0.35 2.64
CA ILE A 151 -23.05 0.29 1.50
C ILE A 151 -24.40 0.89 1.94
N ALA A 152 -25.16 0.20 2.78
CA ALA A 152 -26.45 0.70 3.29
C ALA A 152 -26.30 2.00 4.10
N GLU A 153 -25.25 2.14 4.91
CA GLU A 153 -24.92 3.41 5.59
C GLU A 153 -24.63 4.54 4.60
N LEU A 154 -23.92 4.25 3.49
CA LEU A 154 -23.53 5.23 2.49
C LEU A 154 -24.71 5.73 1.66
N VAL A 155 -25.55 4.82 1.15
CA VAL A 155 -26.74 5.19 0.35
C VAL A 155 -27.83 5.83 1.21
N GLY A 156 -27.81 5.59 2.52
CA GLY A 156 -28.73 6.16 3.49
C GLY A 156 -30.17 5.62 3.38
N PRO A 157 -31.12 6.23 4.10
CA PRO A 157 -32.47 5.69 4.33
C PRO A 157 -33.40 5.76 3.12
N THR A 158 -32.93 6.15 1.95
CA THR A 158 -33.75 6.24 0.73
C THR A 158 -33.07 5.59 -0.46
N GLY A 159 -31.80 5.21 -0.34
CA GLY A 159 -31.12 4.38 -1.32
C GLY A 159 -31.50 2.91 -1.22
N GLN A 160 -30.99 2.14 -2.18
CA GLN A 160 -31.30 0.73 -2.36
C GLN A 160 -29.99 -0.07 -2.45
N VAL A 161 -29.94 -1.20 -1.76
CA VAL A 161 -28.80 -2.11 -1.81
C VAL A 161 -29.32 -3.50 -2.16
N THR A 162 -28.81 -4.06 -3.25
CA THR A 162 -28.97 -5.48 -3.58
C THR A 162 -27.62 -6.17 -3.42
N THR A 163 -27.55 -7.26 -2.67
CA THR A 163 -26.33 -8.08 -2.51
C THR A 163 -26.62 -9.49 -3.00
N VAL A 164 -25.73 -10.00 -3.86
CA VAL A 164 -25.93 -11.28 -4.57
C VAL A 164 -24.80 -12.24 -4.24
N ASP A 165 -25.15 -13.49 -3.95
CA ASP A 165 -24.19 -14.59 -3.90
C ASP A 165 -24.79 -15.85 -4.55
N ILE A 166 -23.95 -16.72 -5.10
CA ILE A 166 -24.38 -17.97 -5.73
C ILE A 166 -24.69 -19.06 -4.68
N ASP A 167 -24.06 -18.99 -3.51
CA ASP A 167 -24.19 -20.00 -2.47
C ASP A 167 -25.36 -19.64 -1.51
N PRO A 168 -26.43 -20.48 -1.44
CA PRO A 168 -27.55 -20.23 -0.55
C PRO A 168 -27.15 -20.14 0.94
N GLU A 169 -26.13 -20.87 1.38
CA GLU A 169 -25.66 -20.81 2.77
C GLU A 169 -25.05 -19.44 3.10
N VAL A 170 -24.36 -18.84 2.12
CA VAL A 170 -23.78 -17.49 2.25
C VAL A 170 -24.88 -16.44 2.31
N THR A 171 -25.89 -16.54 1.42
CA THR A 171 -27.03 -15.61 1.43
C THR A 171 -27.90 -15.73 2.69
N ASP A 172 -28.17 -16.95 3.17
CA ASP A 172 -28.94 -17.18 4.40
C ASP A 172 -28.22 -16.59 5.62
N ARG A 173 -26.89 -16.76 5.66
CA ARG A 173 -26.02 -16.17 6.69
C ARG A 173 -26.06 -14.65 6.61
N ALA A 174 -25.90 -14.07 5.42
CA ALA A 174 -25.92 -12.62 5.22
C ALA A 174 -27.28 -12.02 5.63
N ALA A 175 -28.39 -12.59 5.18
CA ALA A 175 -29.74 -12.13 5.53
C ALA A 175 -29.99 -12.12 7.04
N ARG A 176 -29.60 -13.20 7.74
CA ARG A 176 -29.73 -13.30 9.19
C ARG A 176 -28.93 -12.23 9.93
N PHE A 177 -27.68 -11.98 9.54
CA PHE A 177 -26.83 -10.99 10.22
C PHE A 177 -27.16 -9.55 9.86
N LEU A 178 -27.57 -9.29 8.62
CA LEU A 178 -28.10 -7.99 8.22
C LEU A 178 -29.32 -7.63 9.07
N ALA A 179 -30.30 -8.52 9.19
CA ALA A 179 -31.48 -8.31 10.02
C ALA A 179 -31.10 -8.12 11.51
N ALA A 180 -30.21 -8.97 12.05
CA ALA A 180 -29.76 -8.84 13.44
C ALA A 180 -29.00 -7.53 13.72
N ALA A 181 -28.33 -6.96 12.71
CA ALA A 181 -27.62 -5.69 12.79
C ALA A 181 -28.50 -4.47 12.44
N GLY A 182 -29.78 -4.67 12.09
CA GLY A 182 -30.74 -3.60 11.79
C GLY A 182 -30.79 -3.13 10.33
N TYR A 183 -30.25 -3.91 9.40
CA TYR A 183 -30.17 -3.61 7.96
C TYR A 183 -31.24 -4.37 7.15
N ASP A 184 -32.49 -4.35 7.59
CA ASP A 184 -33.61 -5.10 6.99
C ASP A 184 -33.95 -4.70 5.54
N ARG A 185 -33.42 -3.57 5.08
CA ARG A 185 -33.68 -3.01 3.75
C ARG A 185 -32.73 -3.50 2.66
N VAL A 186 -31.66 -4.20 3.05
CA VAL A 186 -30.74 -4.78 2.10
C VAL A 186 -31.42 -5.99 1.46
N HIS A 187 -31.58 -5.97 0.15
CA HIS A 187 -32.15 -7.08 -0.59
C HIS A 187 -31.06 -8.13 -0.85
N VAL A 188 -31.15 -9.27 -0.18
CA VAL A 188 -30.23 -10.40 -0.36
C VAL A 188 -30.82 -11.36 -1.40
N LEU A 189 -30.05 -11.68 -2.43
CA LEU A 189 -30.47 -12.54 -3.53
C LEU A 189 -29.50 -13.70 -3.72
N THR A 190 -30.04 -14.92 -3.77
CA THR A 190 -29.27 -16.11 -4.19
C THR A 190 -29.37 -16.28 -5.70
N ALA A 191 -28.28 -15.98 -6.41
CA ALA A 191 -28.21 -16.14 -7.86
C ALA A 191 -26.76 -16.22 -8.35
N ASP A 192 -26.55 -16.85 -9.49
CA ASP A 192 -25.31 -16.69 -10.23
C ASP A 192 -25.26 -15.28 -10.84
N ALA A 193 -24.37 -14.44 -10.32
CA ALA A 193 -24.27 -13.06 -10.73
C ALA A 193 -23.82 -12.91 -12.19
N GLU A 194 -23.20 -13.92 -12.82
CA GLU A 194 -22.87 -13.90 -14.26
C GLU A 194 -24.12 -13.54 -15.10
N HIS A 195 -25.30 -13.96 -14.65
CA HIS A 195 -26.59 -13.69 -15.27
C HIS A 195 -27.58 -13.13 -14.25
N LEU A 196 -27.45 -11.83 -13.94
CA LEU A 196 -28.40 -11.14 -13.06
C LEU A 196 -29.84 -11.28 -13.59
N PRO A 197 -30.81 -11.64 -12.72
CA PRO A 197 -32.22 -11.63 -13.10
C PRO A 197 -32.66 -10.25 -13.58
N ALA A 198 -33.43 -10.21 -14.66
CA ALA A 198 -33.79 -8.95 -15.33
C ALA A 198 -34.65 -8.03 -14.44
N ASP A 199 -35.44 -8.59 -13.53
CA ASP A 199 -36.27 -7.88 -12.55
C ASP A 199 -35.46 -7.25 -11.40
N VAL A 200 -34.20 -7.66 -11.22
CA VAL A 200 -33.29 -7.11 -10.20
C VAL A 200 -32.58 -5.86 -10.71
N VAL A 201 -32.39 -5.72 -12.02
CA VAL A 201 -31.71 -4.56 -12.61
C VAL A 201 -32.71 -3.39 -12.70
N PRO A 202 -32.48 -2.27 -12.00
CA PRO A 202 -33.40 -1.14 -12.03
C PRO A 202 -33.40 -0.48 -13.40
N GLU A 203 -34.50 0.22 -13.72
CA GLU A 203 -34.57 1.04 -14.93
C GLU A 203 -33.43 2.08 -14.94
N GLY A 204 -32.66 2.13 -16.03
CA GLY A 204 -31.48 2.99 -16.15
C GLY A 204 -30.19 2.45 -15.51
N GLY A 205 -30.22 1.26 -14.87
CA GLY A 205 -29.04 0.61 -14.29
C GLY A 205 -28.69 1.04 -12.87
N PHE A 206 -27.69 0.38 -12.28
CA PHE A 206 -27.16 0.66 -10.95
C PHE A 206 -26.21 1.85 -10.95
N ASP A 207 -26.33 2.72 -9.93
CA ASP A 207 -25.47 3.89 -9.77
C ASP A 207 -24.06 3.47 -9.32
N ALA A 208 -23.94 2.37 -8.57
CA ALA A 208 -22.68 1.69 -8.32
C ALA A 208 -22.81 0.16 -8.30
N VAL A 209 -21.77 -0.54 -8.77
CA VAL A 209 -21.60 -1.99 -8.67
C VAL A 209 -20.28 -2.29 -7.96
N ILE A 210 -20.30 -3.08 -6.89
CA ILE A 210 -19.11 -3.50 -6.16
C ILE A 210 -19.02 -5.03 -6.21
N VAL A 211 -17.93 -5.54 -6.77
CA VAL A 211 -17.65 -6.98 -6.87
C VAL A 211 -16.65 -7.33 -5.78
N THR A 212 -16.95 -8.32 -4.94
CA THR A 212 -16.10 -8.75 -3.82
C THR A 212 -15.59 -10.19 -4.00
N VAL A 213 -15.43 -10.58 -5.26
CA VAL A 213 -14.84 -11.85 -5.71
C VAL A 213 -13.82 -11.57 -6.80
N ASP A 214 -12.83 -12.44 -6.94
CA ASP A 214 -11.84 -12.39 -8.02
C ASP A 214 -12.51 -12.77 -9.33
N THR A 215 -12.73 -11.76 -10.20
CA THR A 215 -13.42 -11.94 -11.49
C THR A 215 -12.46 -11.83 -12.66
N TRP A 216 -12.69 -12.63 -13.69
CA TRP A 216 -11.93 -12.59 -14.94
C TRP A 216 -12.52 -11.66 -16.00
N ASP A 217 -13.82 -11.39 -15.93
CA ASP A 217 -14.58 -10.58 -16.88
C ASP A 217 -15.63 -9.70 -16.15
N LEU A 218 -16.29 -8.80 -16.87
CA LEU A 218 -17.27 -7.85 -16.33
C LEU A 218 -18.58 -7.88 -17.13
N PRO A 219 -19.41 -8.94 -17.04
CA PRO A 219 -20.70 -9.01 -17.74
C PRO A 219 -21.66 -7.88 -17.34
N TRP A 220 -21.45 -7.29 -16.16
CA TRP A 220 -22.28 -6.23 -15.58
C TRP A 220 -22.05 -4.83 -16.17
N ILE A 221 -21.15 -4.68 -17.14
CA ILE A 221 -20.90 -3.38 -17.80
C ILE A 221 -22.19 -2.73 -18.32
N THR A 222 -23.15 -3.53 -18.80
CA THR A 222 -24.44 -3.04 -19.32
C THR A 222 -25.43 -2.69 -18.21
N THR A 223 -25.27 -3.23 -17.00
CA THR A 223 -26.17 -2.97 -15.86
C THR A 223 -25.78 -1.75 -15.04
N VAL A 224 -24.58 -1.21 -15.22
CA VAL A 224 -24.13 0.06 -14.61
C VAL A 224 -24.81 1.24 -15.33
N ALA A 225 -25.32 2.21 -14.57
CA ALA A 225 -25.87 3.45 -15.11
C ALA A 225 -24.79 4.31 -15.77
N GLU A 226 -25.17 5.14 -16.74
CA GLU A 226 -24.24 6.11 -17.34
C GLU A 226 -23.75 7.11 -16.28
N GLY A 227 -22.43 7.35 -16.20
CA GLY A 227 -21.80 8.09 -15.10
C GLY A 227 -21.66 7.31 -13.79
N GLY A 228 -22.26 6.12 -13.70
CA GLY A 228 -22.17 5.22 -12.55
C GLY A 228 -20.80 4.57 -12.39
N ARG A 229 -20.63 3.88 -11.26
CA ARG A 229 -19.33 3.32 -10.84
C ARG A 229 -19.35 1.80 -10.85
N LEU A 230 -18.22 1.20 -11.24
CA LEU A 230 -17.99 -0.23 -11.05
C LEU A 230 -16.64 -0.41 -10.37
N VAL A 231 -16.61 -1.13 -9.26
CA VAL A 231 -15.38 -1.51 -8.56
C VAL A 231 -15.27 -3.01 -8.55
N ALA A 232 -14.18 -3.54 -9.10
CA ALA A 232 -13.99 -4.99 -9.19
C ALA A 232 -12.52 -5.41 -9.01
N PRO A 233 -12.28 -6.49 -8.26
CA PRO A 233 -11.07 -7.29 -8.34
C PRO A 233 -11.02 -8.00 -9.71
N LEU A 234 -10.37 -7.37 -10.68
CA LEU A 234 -10.27 -7.85 -12.05
C LEU A 234 -8.95 -8.58 -12.28
N ARG A 235 -9.05 -9.81 -12.77
CA ARG A 235 -7.93 -10.67 -13.11
C ARG A 235 -7.35 -10.31 -14.47
N LEU A 236 -6.08 -9.90 -14.44
CA LEU A 236 -5.24 -9.62 -15.61
C LEU A 236 -3.94 -10.40 -15.45
N HIS A 237 -3.76 -11.44 -16.26
CA HIS A 237 -2.60 -12.32 -16.33
C HIS A 237 -2.16 -12.90 -14.98
N GLN A 238 -3.13 -13.51 -14.30
CA GLN A 238 -3.02 -14.14 -12.98
C GLN A 238 -2.91 -13.20 -11.77
N TYR A 239 -2.80 -11.89 -11.97
CA TYR A 239 -2.92 -10.92 -10.90
C TYR A 239 -4.34 -10.41 -10.79
N VAL A 240 -4.78 -10.20 -9.55
CA VAL A 240 -6.08 -9.61 -9.26
C VAL A 240 -5.85 -8.17 -8.85
N TRP A 241 -6.47 -7.25 -9.60
CA TRP A 241 -6.37 -5.82 -9.39
C TRP A 241 -7.72 -5.30 -8.97
N SER A 242 -7.82 -4.69 -7.79
CA SER A 242 -8.99 -3.90 -7.44
C SER A 242 -8.93 -2.60 -8.23
N ILE A 243 -9.91 -2.41 -9.12
CA ILE A 243 -9.98 -1.27 -10.04
C ILE A 243 -11.34 -0.59 -9.90
N GLY A 244 -11.32 0.73 -9.71
CA GLY A 244 -12.51 1.58 -9.78
C GLY A 244 -12.67 2.22 -11.16
N PHE A 245 -13.85 2.03 -11.75
CA PHE A 245 -14.22 2.54 -13.06
C PHE A 245 -15.39 3.52 -12.99
N THR A 246 -15.42 4.48 -13.91
CA THR A 246 -16.61 5.29 -14.25
C THR A 246 -17.13 4.86 -15.60
N LYS A 247 -18.45 4.65 -15.72
CA LYS A 247 -19.09 4.42 -17.02
C LYS A 247 -19.21 5.72 -17.79
N ARG A 248 -18.66 5.77 -19.01
CA ARG A 248 -18.74 6.87 -19.97
C ARG A 248 -18.95 6.33 -21.37
N ASP A 249 -19.99 6.81 -22.05
CA ASP A 249 -20.34 6.45 -23.42
C ASP A 249 -20.39 4.92 -23.64
N GLY A 250 -20.96 4.20 -22.66
CA GLY A 250 -21.06 2.74 -22.69
C GLY A 250 -19.78 1.96 -22.36
N ALA A 251 -18.65 2.63 -22.10
CA ALA A 251 -17.38 2.04 -21.69
C ALA A 251 -17.07 2.31 -20.20
N LEU A 252 -16.35 1.41 -19.54
CA LEU A 252 -15.82 1.64 -18.20
C LEU A 252 -14.39 2.16 -18.30
N ILE A 253 -14.11 3.30 -17.66
CA ILE A 253 -12.79 3.95 -17.70
C ILE A 253 -12.22 3.99 -16.29
N SER A 254 -11.02 3.45 -16.09
CA SER A 254 -10.35 3.50 -14.80
C SER A 254 -9.85 4.92 -14.51
N GLU A 255 -10.10 5.39 -13.29
CA GLU A 255 -9.70 6.73 -12.84
C GLU A 255 -8.92 6.73 -11.52
N GLU A 256 -8.87 5.58 -10.84
CA GLU A 256 -8.17 5.40 -9.57
C GLU A 256 -6.89 4.56 -9.76
N PRO A 257 -5.89 4.68 -8.86
CA PRO A 257 -4.75 3.77 -8.83
C PRO A 257 -5.18 2.31 -8.74
N LEU A 258 -4.51 1.45 -9.50
CA LEU A 258 -4.75 0.00 -9.45
C LEU A 258 -4.16 -0.55 -8.15
N THR A 259 -4.94 -1.33 -7.42
CA THR A 259 -4.49 -1.96 -6.17
C THR A 259 -4.37 -3.46 -6.36
N VAL A 260 -3.16 -4.01 -6.25
CA VAL A 260 -2.98 -5.47 -6.24
C VAL A 260 -3.64 -6.04 -4.99
N CYS A 261 -4.45 -7.08 -5.16
CA CYS A 261 -5.22 -7.67 -4.07
C CYS A 261 -5.43 -9.18 -4.27
N GLY A 262 -6.11 -9.81 -3.31
CA GLY A 262 -6.54 -11.20 -3.38
C GLY A 262 -7.99 -11.33 -2.93
N PHE A 263 -8.75 -12.15 -3.63
CA PHE A 263 -10.14 -12.48 -3.31
C PHE A 263 -10.39 -13.97 -3.55
N VAL A 264 -11.48 -14.48 -2.98
CA VAL A 264 -11.97 -15.83 -3.33
C VAL A 264 -12.39 -15.84 -4.82
N PRO A 265 -12.14 -16.93 -5.55
CA PRO A 265 -12.41 -16.99 -6.98
C PRO A 265 -13.92 -16.93 -7.27
N MET A 266 -14.28 -16.23 -8.36
CA MET A 266 -15.63 -16.30 -8.92
C MET A 266 -16.03 -17.77 -9.19
N GLN A 267 -17.28 -18.10 -8.88
CA GLN A 267 -17.89 -19.41 -9.09
C GLN A 267 -19.01 -19.31 -10.14
N GLY A 268 -19.57 -20.45 -10.54
CA GLY A 268 -20.68 -20.49 -11.50
C GLY A 268 -20.21 -20.29 -12.95
N ALA A 269 -21.07 -19.70 -13.78
CA ALA A 269 -20.82 -19.49 -15.20
C ALA A 269 -19.68 -18.48 -15.46
N GLY A 270 -19.43 -17.56 -14.51
CA GLY A 270 -18.29 -16.65 -14.52
C GLY A 270 -16.99 -17.24 -13.97
N ALA A 271 -17.00 -18.49 -13.52
CA ALA A 271 -15.78 -19.15 -13.03
C ALA A 271 -14.74 -19.25 -14.15
N TRP A 272 -13.50 -18.95 -13.81
CA TRP A 272 -12.40 -18.98 -14.76
C TRP A 272 -11.19 -19.68 -14.15
N GLU A 273 -10.64 -20.63 -14.91
CA GLU A 273 -9.39 -21.29 -14.56
C GLU A 273 -8.29 -20.91 -15.57
N PRO A 274 -7.05 -20.71 -15.09
CA PRO A 274 -5.94 -20.50 -15.99
C PRO A 274 -5.75 -21.70 -16.91
N ASN A 275 -5.34 -21.42 -18.15
CA ASN A 275 -4.84 -22.43 -19.06
C ASN A 275 -3.45 -22.89 -18.58
N LEU A 276 -3.45 -23.69 -17.51
CA LEU A 276 -2.26 -24.23 -16.86
C LEU A 276 -1.78 -25.45 -17.64
N ARG A 277 -0.49 -25.47 -17.94
CA ARG A 277 0.18 -26.54 -18.68
C ARG A 277 1.48 -26.91 -18.00
N THR A 278 1.72 -28.19 -17.82
CA THR A 278 2.97 -28.70 -17.23
C THR A 278 3.89 -29.16 -18.34
N VAL A 279 5.12 -28.65 -18.35
CA VAL A 279 6.17 -29.14 -19.25
C VAL A 279 6.60 -30.53 -18.77
N PRO A 280 6.52 -31.57 -19.63
CA PRO A 280 6.88 -32.93 -19.25
C PRO A 280 8.33 -33.05 -18.77
N GLY A 281 8.52 -33.81 -17.69
CA GLY A 281 9.84 -34.22 -17.19
C GLY A 281 10.62 -33.19 -16.37
N CYS A 282 10.11 -31.98 -16.16
CA CYS A 282 10.82 -30.93 -15.40
C CYS A 282 9.99 -30.22 -14.32
N GLY A 283 8.69 -30.50 -14.21
CA GLY A 283 7.81 -29.91 -13.20
C GLY A 283 7.56 -28.40 -13.40
N ILE A 284 7.95 -27.82 -14.54
CA ILE A 284 7.68 -26.42 -14.87
C ILE A 284 6.22 -26.28 -15.30
N ARG A 285 5.49 -25.35 -14.72
CA ARG A 285 4.08 -25.07 -15.03
C ARG A 285 3.94 -23.68 -15.63
N LEU A 286 3.26 -23.58 -16.77
CA LEU A 286 3.00 -22.34 -17.49
C LEU A 286 1.50 -22.10 -17.55
N ALA A 287 1.04 -20.97 -17.00
CA ALA A 287 -0.34 -20.51 -17.10
C ALA A 287 -0.46 -19.44 -18.17
N PHE A 288 -1.26 -19.72 -19.19
CA PHE A 288 -1.63 -18.77 -20.23
C PHE A 288 -3.01 -18.17 -19.91
N GLU A 289 -3.21 -16.92 -20.30
CA GLU A 289 -4.53 -16.30 -20.22
C GLU A 289 -5.42 -16.76 -21.39
N ASP A 290 -4.85 -16.74 -22.60
CA ASP A 290 -5.52 -17.17 -23.83
C ASP A 290 -5.10 -18.61 -24.22
N ALA A 291 -5.28 -18.93 -25.51
CA ALA A 291 -4.81 -20.16 -26.11
C ALA A 291 -3.29 -20.32 -25.95
N THR A 292 -2.86 -21.57 -25.73
CA THR A 292 -1.44 -21.91 -25.73
C THR A 292 -0.88 -21.71 -27.13
N PRO A 293 0.20 -20.93 -27.31
CA PRO A 293 0.74 -20.63 -28.63
C PRO A 293 1.23 -21.89 -29.37
N MET A 294 1.53 -22.96 -28.62
CA MET A 294 1.90 -24.29 -29.11
C MET A 294 1.77 -25.32 -27.97
N SER A 295 1.97 -26.62 -28.29
CA SER A 295 2.09 -27.65 -27.25
C SER A 295 3.33 -27.40 -26.39
N VAL A 296 3.15 -27.32 -25.07
CA VAL A 296 4.25 -27.12 -24.12
C VAL A 296 5.20 -28.31 -24.04
N ASP A 297 4.79 -29.49 -24.53
CA ASP A 297 5.63 -30.70 -24.56
C ASP A 297 6.90 -30.49 -25.41
N GLN A 298 6.77 -29.63 -26.42
CA GLN A 298 7.88 -29.27 -27.29
C GLN A 298 8.91 -28.36 -26.60
N LEU A 299 8.64 -27.89 -25.37
CA LEU A 299 9.60 -27.15 -24.55
C LEU A 299 10.52 -28.05 -23.73
N SER A 300 10.23 -29.36 -23.57
CA SER A 300 11.10 -30.24 -22.76
C SER A 300 12.58 -30.19 -23.18
N PRO A 301 12.94 -30.24 -24.49
CA PRO A 301 14.34 -30.14 -24.91
C PRO A 301 14.99 -28.77 -24.65
N ALA A 302 14.19 -27.73 -24.36
CA ALA A 302 14.72 -26.38 -24.13
C ALA A 302 15.60 -26.31 -22.88
N PHE A 303 15.41 -27.24 -21.94
CA PHE A 303 16.09 -27.28 -20.65
C PHE A 303 17.29 -28.24 -20.61
N ASP A 304 17.62 -28.90 -21.72
CA ASP A 304 18.80 -29.78 -21.84
C ASP A 304 20.13 -28.99 -21.88
N ARG A 305 20.05 -27.67 -22.05
CA ARG A 305 21.19 -26.76 -22.16
C ARG A 305 21.11 -25.68 -21.11
N ALA A 306 22.27 -25.15 -20.73
CA ALA A 306 22.34 -23.98 -19.88
C ALA A 306 21.61 -22.79 -20.52
N PRO A 307 20.88 -21.98 -19.73
CA PRO A 307 20.18 -20.83 -20.27
C PRO A 307 21.16 -19.76 -20.77
N SER A 308 20.78 -19.06 -21.83
CA SER A 308 21.36 -17.76 -22.15
C SER A 308 20.87 -16.73 -21.13
N THR A 309 21.72 -15.79 -20.75
CA THR A 309 21.37 -14.72 -19.81
C THR A 309 21.49 -13.36 -20.50
N VAL A 310 20.43 -12.56 -20.45
CA VAL A 310 20.42 -11.17 -20.94
C VAL A 310 20.22 -10.24 -19.75
N ARG A 311 21.17 -9.32 -19.57
CA ARG A 311 21.15 -8.29 -18.53
C ARG A 311 20.34 -7.10 -19.02
N THR A 312 19.39 -6.65 -18.21
CA THR A 312 18.55 -5.50 -18.61
C THR A 312 19.17 -4.18 -18.22
N HIS A 313 20.09 -4.18 -17.24
CA HIS A 313 20.61 -3.00 -16.54
C HIS A 313 19.53 -2.17 -15.83
N VAL A 314 18.33 -2.72 -15.66
CA VAL A 314 17.25 -2.11 -14.89
C VAL A 314 17.30 -2.65 -13.48
N THR A 315 17.43 -1.76 -12.50
CA THR A 315 17.55 -2.13 -11.09
C THR A 315 16.27 -1.87 -10.31
N VAL A 316 16.00 -2.68 -9.30
CA VAL A 316 14.83 -2.60 -8.41
C VAL A 316 15.27 -2.85 -6.98
N ARG A 317 14.65 -2.16 -6.02
CA ARG A 317 14.92 -2.38 -4.60
C ARG A 317 14.12 -3.57 -4.08
N GLY A 318 14.60 -4.25 -3.05
CA GLY A 318 13.94 -5.45 -2.52
C GLY A 318 12.48 -5.26 -2.09
N GLU A 319 12.10 -4.05 -1.67
CA GLU A 319 10.73 -3.70 -1.27
C GLU A 319 9.99 -2.82 -2.29
N GLU A 320 10.56 -2.62 -3.49
CA GLU A 320 9.91 -1.84 -4.55
C GLU A 320 8.95 -2.73 -5.36
N PRO A 321 7.65 -2.38 -5.42
CA PRO A 321 6.69 -3.14 -6.21
C PRO A 321 6.96 -2.95 -7.71
N PHE A 322 6.85 -4.04 -8.47
CA PHE A 322 7.02 -4.05 -9.94
C PHE A 322 5.86 -4.74 -10.66
N ASP A 323 4.68 -4.76 -10.05
CA ASP A 323 3.46 -5.33 -10.62
C ASP A 323 3.09 -4.71 -11.97
N SER A 324 3.32 -3.40 -12.12
CA SER A 324 3.09 -2.68 -13.38
C SER A 324 4.01 -3.16 -14.49
N LEU A 325 5.26 -3.57 -14.21
CA LEU A 325 6.13 -4.21 -15.21
C LEU A 325 5.49 -5.51 -15.70
N THR A 326 4.95 -6.31 -14.78
CA THR A 326 4.37 -7.60 -15.16
C THR A 326 3.11 -7.43 -16.01
N LEU A 327 2.24 -6.48 -15.66
CA LEU A 327 1.08 -6.13 -16.46
C LEU A 327 1.46 -5.56 -17.83
N TYR A 328 2.53 -4.76 -17.90
CA TYR A 328 3.06 -4.25 -19.16
C TYR A 328 3.56 -5.40 -20.05
N LEU A 329 4.42 -6.27 -19.52
CA LEU A 329 4.94 -7.42 -20.27
C LEU A 329 3.82 -8.32 -20.80
N ALA A 330 2.74 -8.49 -20.04
CA ALA A 330 1.60 -9.29 -20.44
C ALA A 330 0.94 -8.82 -21.75
N GLY A 331 0.77 -7.51 -21.93
CA GLY A 331 0.22 -6.97 -23.18
C GLY A 331 1.25 -6.66 -24.27
N ALA A 332 2.55 -6.60 -23.91
CA ALA A 332 3.63 -6.26 -24.84
C ALA A 332 4.31 -7.49 -25.47
N LEU A 333 4.16 -8.68 -24.88
CA LEU A 333 4.82 -9.91 -25.32
C LEU A 333 3.80 -10.94 -25.81
N PRO A 334 3.71 -11.20 -27.12
CA PRO A 334 2.95 -12.35 -27.60
C PRO A 334 3.45 -13.64 -26.95
N GLY A 335 2.56 -14.56 -26.57
CA GLY A 335 2.96 -15.81 -25.89
C GLY A 335 3.45 -15.61 -24.45
N PHE A 336 3.18 -14.46 -23.83
CA PHE A 336 3.38 -14.24 -22.41
C PHE A 336 2.62 -15.30 -21.59
N CYS A 337 3.26 -15.78 -20.53
CA CYS A 337 2.70 -16.74 -19.59
C CYS A 337 3.28 -16.53 -18.20
N ARG A 338 2.62 -17.17 -17.24
CA ARG A 338 2.99 -17.12 -15.82
C ARG A 338 3.62 -18.44 -15.45
N LEU A 339 4.87 -18.38 -15.01
CA LEU A 339 5.67 -19.55 -14.67
C LEU A 339 5.52 -19.85 -13.18
N SER A 340 5.23 -21.09 -12.86
CA SER A 340 5.40 -21.67 -11.53
C SER A 340 6.11 -23.00 -11.66
N VAL A 341 6.49 -23.60 -10.54
CA VAL A 341 7.01 -24.97 -10.52
C VAL A 341 6.13 -25.83 -9.63
N ASP A 342 6.08 -27.12 -9.93
CA ASP A 342 5.54 -28.14 -9.05
C ASP A 342 6.56 -28.48 -7.96
N PRO A 343 6.30 -28.20 -6.67
CA PRO A 343 7.27 -28.46 -5.61
C PRO A 343 7.66 -29.94 -5.50
N ASP A 344 6.78 -30.87 -5.87
CA ASP A 344 7.02 -32.31 -5.73
C ASP A 344 7.79 -32.89 -6.94
N HIS A 345 7.71 -32.23 -8.09
CA HIS A 345 8.26 -32.73 -9.36
C HIS A 345 9.30 -31.81 -10.02
N HIS A 346 9.63 -30.67 -9.41
CA HIS A 346 10.64 -29.76 -9.95
C HIS A 346 12.04 -30.37 -9.89
N THR A 347 12.78 -30.25 -11.00
CA THR A 347 14.13 -30.85 -11.15
C THR A 347 15.26 -29.87 -10.82
N GLY A 348 14.95 -28.66 -10.37
CA GLY A 348 15.94 -27.60 -10.07
C GLY A 348 16.50 -26.88 -11.31
N LEU A 349 15.94 -27.13 -12.51
CA LEU A 349 16.36 -26.48 -13.77
C LEU A 349 16.09 -24.96 -13.80
N ILE A 350 15.15 -24.51 -12.99
CA ILE A 350 14.79 -23.10 -12.81
C ILE A 350 14.69 -22.82 -11.32
N SER A 351 15.26 -21.70 -10.88
CA SER A 351 15.01 -21.18 -9.53
C SER A 351 13.53 -20.85 -9.37
N PRO A 352 12.83 -21.48 -8.41
CA PRO A 352 11.38 -21.35 -8.28
C PRO A 352 11.00 -19.90 -7.94
N PRO A 353 9.98 -19.33 -8.61
CA PRO A 353 9.40 -18.09 -8.13
C PRO A 353 8.66 -18.33 -6.79
N PRO A 354 8.39 -17.28 -6.00
CA PRO A 354 7.62 -17.42 -4.76
C PRO A 354 6.25 -18.08 -5.02
N PRO A 355 5.75 -18.96 -4.11
CA PRO A 355 4.53 -19.74 -4.36
C PRO A 355 3.28 -18.91 -4.70
N HIS A 356 3.17 -17.72 -4.12
CA HIS A 356 2.05 -16.78 -4.29
C HIS A 356 2.32 -15.72 -5.38
N TRP A 357 3.49 -15.80 -6.05
CA TRP A 357 3.90 -14.83 -7.05
C TRP A 357 4.56 -15.52 -8.24
N PRO A 358 3.79 -16.03 -9.21
CA PRO A 358 4.39 -16.70 -10.36
C PRO A 358 5.36 -15.77 -11.11
N GLY A 359 6.33 -16.35 -11.83
CA GLY A 359 7.29 -15.62 -12.64
C GLY A 359 6.66 -15.11 -13.93
N ALA A 360 7.09 -13.95 -14.42
CA ALA A 360 6.78 -13.51 -15.79
C ALA A 360 7.64 -14.30 -16.79
N ALA A 361 7.02 -14.89 -17.80
CA ALA A 361 7.70 -15.66 -18.82
C ALA A 361 7.04 -15.45 -20.20
N MET A 362 7.72 -15.88 -21.27
CA MET A 362 7.17 -15.90 -22.61
C MET A 362 7.67 -17.12 -23.39
N VAL A 363 6.81 -17.63 -24.28
CA VAL A 363 7.12 -18.73 -25.18
C VAL A 363 7.28 -18.23 -26.61
N ARG A 364 8.37 -18.66 -27.28
CA ARG A 364 8.70 -18.36 -28.68
C ARG A 364 9.18 -19.63 -29.36
N GLY A 365 8.30 -20.25 -30.15
CA GLY A 365 8.57 -21.59 -30.67
C GLY A 365 8.96 -22.54 -29.53
N THR A 366 9.94 -23.42 -29.76
CA THR A 366 10.44 -24.37 -28.74
C THR A 366 11.40 -23.74 -27.72
N SER A 367 11.24 -22.45 -27.42
CA SER A 367 12.09 -21.69 -26.50
C SER A 367 11.25 -20.92 -25.48
N LEU A 368 11.83 -20.71 -24.29
CA LEU A 368 11.20 -20.02 -23.17
C LEU A 368 12.13 -18.91 -22.70
N ALA A 369 11.61 -17.71 -22.42
CA ALA A 369 12.33 -16.70 -21.65
C ALA A 369 11.58 -16.39 -20.36
N ARG A 370 12.31 -16.20 -19.25
CA ARG A 370 11.73 -15.81 -17.96
C ARG A 370 12.42 -14.57 -17.41
N LEU A 371 11.63 -13.71 -16.79
CA LEU A 371 12.12 -12.63 -15.93
C LEU A 371 12.59 -13.22 -14.58
N ALA A 372 13.79 -12.83 -14.18
CA ALA A 372 14.37 -13.06 -12.87
C ALA A 372 14.85 -11.74 -12.29
N HIS A 373 15.19 -11.76 -11.01
CA HIS A 373 15.92 -10.68 -10.37
C HIS A 373 17.14 -11.27 -9.66
N GLU A 374 18.29 -10.65 -9.86
CA GLU A 374 19.56 -11.07 -9.25
C GLU A 374 20.09 -9.95 -8.37
N ARG A 375 20.55 -10.28 -7.16
CA ARG A 375 21.07 -9.28 -6.23
C ARG A 375 22.35 -8.65 -6.78
N ILE A 376 22.45 -7.33 -6.66
CA ILE A 376 23.64 -6.54 -6.96
C ILE A 376 24.20 -6.04 -5.63
N GLY A 377 25.46 -6.38 -5.32
CA GLY A 377 26.13 -5.93 -4.10
C GLY A 377 25.76 -6.72 -2.84
N ASP A 378 26.51 -6.44 -1.76
CA ASP A 378 26.40 -7.13 -0.46
C ASP A 378 25.65 -6.32 0.60
N ASP A 379 25.19 -5.11 0.27
CA ASP A 379 24.57 -4.13 1.14
C ASP A 379 23.14 -4.51 1.61
N ASP A 380 22.81 -4.18 2.87
CA ASP A 380 21.58 -4.56 3.57
C ASP A 380 20.29 -4.06 2.89
N GLY A 381 20.41 -3.08 1.98
CA GLY A 381 19.28 -2.51 1.24
C GLY A 381 18.75 -3.35 0.08
N GLY A 382 19.43 -4.44 -0.28
CA GLY A 382 18.96 -5.39 -1.30
C GLY A 382 18.62 -4.71 -2.63
N LEU A 383 19.64 -4.29 -3.38
CA LEU A 383 19.46 -3.88 -4.77
C LEU A 383 19.47 -5.12 -5.67
N TYR A 384 18.58 -5.16 -6.65
CA TYR A 384 18.47 -6.27 -7.60
C TYR A 384 18.47 -5.74 -9.04
N GLU A 385 19.02 -6.51 -9.97
CA GLU A 385 18.86 -6.30 -11.40
C GLU A 385 17.75 -7.19 -11.93
N PHE A 386 16.89 -6.69 -12.81
CA PHE A 386 16.10 -7.57 -13.65
C PHE A 386 17.00 -8.27 -14.67
N VAL A 387 16.93 -9.59 -14.72
CA VAL A 387 17.74 -10.44 -15.61
C VAL A 387 16.80 -11.40 -16.34
N ILE A 388 17.03 -11.61 -17.63
CA ILE A 388 16.21 -12.55 -18.41
C ILE A 388 17.02 -13.81 -18.70
N HIS A 389 16.48 -14.97 -18.33
CA HIS A 389 17.04 -16.26 -18.71
C HIS A 389 16.25 -16.86 -19.86
N GLY A 390 16.94 -17.16 -20.95
CA GLY A 390 16.42 -17.80 -22.16
C GLY A 390 16.84 -19.25 -22.26
N TYR A 391 15.88 -20.14 -22.49
CA TYR A 391 16.02 -21.59 -22.60
C TYR A 391 15.65 -22.02 -24.03
N GLY A 392 16.34 -23.04 -24.56
CA GLY A 392 16.10 -23.58 -25.89
C GLY A 392 16.86 -22.91 -27.03
N PRO A 393 16.69 -23.39 -28.28
CA PRO A 393 17.50 -23.02 -29.43
C PRO A 393 17.43 -21.53 -29.79
N SER A 394 16.31 -20.88 -29.51
CA SER A 394 16.08 -19.44 -29.70
C SER A 394 15.87 -18.72 -28.37
N GLY A 395 16.31 -19.31 -27.25
CA GLY A 395 16.16 -18.74 -25.92
C GLY A 395 16.78 -17.35 -25.80
N HIS A 396 17.94 -17.11 -26.40
CA HIS A 396 18.59 -15.80 -26.41
C HIS A 396 17.76 -14.73 -27.14
N VAL A 397 17.08 -15.09 -28.23
CA VAL A 397 16.20 -14.16 -28.98
C VAL A 397 15.00 -13.77 -28.12
N ALA A 398 14.34 -14.76 -27.52
CA ALA A 398 13.21 -14.52 -26.61
C ALA A 398 13.64 -13.69 -25.37
N ALA A 399 14.84 -13.94 -24.86
CA ALA A 399 15.38 -13.20 -23.72
C ALA A 399 15.67 -11.74 -24.07
N THR A 400 16.25 -11.48 -25.25
CA THR A 400 16.47 -10.12 -25.76
C THR A 400 15.16 -9.38 -25.99
N GLU A 401 14.16 -10.02 -26.60
CA GLU A 401 12.82 -9.43 -26.81
C GLU A 401 12.20 -8.98 -25.47
N MET A 402 12.20 -9.84 -24.46
CA MET A 402 11.70 -9.49 -23.13
C MET A 402 12.53 -8.38 -22.47
N ALA A 403 13.86 -8.42 -22.58
CA ALA A 403 14.74 -7.39 -22.02
C ALA A 403 14.49 -6.01 -22.63
N GLU A 404 14.28 -5.93 -23.95
CA GLU A 404 13.90 -4.69 -24.65
C GLU A 404 12.57 -4.14 -24.12
N ARG A 405 11.60 -5.01 -23.83
CA ARG A 405 10.33 -4.60 -23.20
C ARG A 405 10.52 -4.10 -21.77
N VAL A 406 11.33 -4.75 -20.95
CA VAL A 406 11.67 -4.28 -19.59
C VAL A 406 12.31 -2.88 -19.64
N GLN A 407 13.27 -2.68 -20.55
CA GLN A 407 13.92 -1.37 -20.74
C GLN A 407 12.97 -0.31 -21.29
N HIS A 408 12.06 -0.68 -22.18
CA HIS A 408 11.02 0.23 -22.67
C HIS A 408 10.10 0.66 -21.53
N TRP A 409 9.63 -0.27 -20.69
CA TRP A 409 8.84 0.04 -19.51
C TRP A 409 9.58 0.96 -18.55
N GLN A 410 10.87 0.69 -18.27
CA GLN A 410 11.72 1.55 -17.44
C GLN A 410 11.74 2.99 -17.95
N ARG A 411 11.98 3.18 -19.25
CA ARG A 411 12.12 4.51 -19.85
C ARG A 411 10.81 5.28 -19.90
N ASN A 412 9.71 4.59 -20.23
CA ASN A 412 8.48 5.27 -20.64
C ASN A 412 7.35 5.20 -19.59
N HIS A 413 7.35 4.18 -18.72
CA HIS A 413 6.15 3.83 -17.94
C HIS A 413 6.39 3.64 -16.44
N ARG A 414 7.60 3.26 -16.00
CA ARG A 414 7.90 3.01 -14.57
C ARG A 414 7.63 4.22 -13.68
N ALA A 415 7.85 5.43 -14.21
CA ALA A 415 7.62 6.69 -13.49
C ALA A 415 6.16 7.18 -13.56
N GLY A 416 5.32 6.60 -14.41
CA GLY A 416 3.94 7.03 -14.61
C GLY A 416 3.01 6.59 -13.49
N LEU A 417 1.94 7.37 -13.27
CA LEU A 417 0.75 6.88 -12.57
C LEU A 417 0.16 5.73 -13.41
N TYR A 418 -0.33 4.67 -12.75
CA TYR A 418 -0.80 3.42 -13.37
C TYR A 418 -1.53 3.60 -14.72
N PRO A 419 -1.44 2.62 -15.64
CA PRO A 419 -2.03 2.77 -16.96
C PRO A 419 -3.54 2.94 -16.88
N ARG A 420 -4.11 3.63 -17.88
CA ARG A 420 -5.55 3.77 -17.99
C ARG A 420 -6.13 2.49 -18.59
N ILE A 421 -7.11 1.91 -17.91
CA ILE A 421 -7.81 0.70 -18.35
C ILE A 421 -9.19 1.12 -18.86
N THR A 422 -9.49 0.74 -20.09
CA THR A 422 -10.80 0.94 -20.71
C THR A 422 -11.43 -0.42 -20.97
N VAL A 423 -12.63 -0.64 -20.46
CA VAL A 423 -13.40 -1.86 -20.71
C VAL A 423 -14.61 -1.52 -21.57
N GLN A 424 -14.78 -2.24 -22.67
CA GLN A 424 -15.92 -2.09 -23.58
C GLN A 424 -16.68 -3.40 -23.67
N PRO A 425 -18.00 -3.37 -23.94
CA PRO A 425 -18.71 -4.57 -24.35
C PRO A 425 -18.03 -5.18 -25.58
N LYS A 426 -17.94 -6.51 -25.64
CA LYS A 426 -17.24 -7.23 -26.71
C LYS A 426 -17.76 -6.89 -28.10
N ASP A 427 -19.07 -6.65 -28.22
CA ASP A 427 -19.73 -6.35 -29.50
C ASP A 427 -19.78 -4.84 -29.83
N ALA A 428 -19.11 -3.99 -29.03
CA ALA A 428 -19.08 -2.56 -29.30
C ALA A 428 -18.23 -2.24 -30.55
N THR A 429 -18.82 -1.52 -31.51
CA THR A 429 -18.12 -1.02 -32.69
C THR A 429 -16.95 -0.11 -32.31
N GLU A 430 -15.78 -0.35 -32.89
CA GLU A 430 -14.63 0.53 -32.69
C GLU A 430 -14.89 1.93 -33.25
N PRO A 431 -14.49 3.00 -32.53
CA PRO A 431 -14.43 4.33 -33.12
C PRO A 431 -13.51 4.31 -34.34
N THR A 432 -14.01 4.77 -35.48
CA THR A 432 -13.23 4.94 -36.70
C THR A 432 -12.02 5.84 -36.45
N GLY A 433 -10.80 5.30 -36.49
CA GLY A 433 -9.55 6.05 -36.34
C GLY A 433 -8.64 5.63 -35.18
N ALA A 434 -9.01 4.62 -34.37
CA ALA A 434 -8.08 4.04 -33.41
C ALA A 434 -7.00 3.20 -34.14
N SER A 435 -5.74 3.64 -34.06
CA SER A 435 -4.59 2.87 -34.55
C SER A 435 -4.48 1.53 -33.82
N SER A 436 -4.81 0.44 -34.50
CA SER A 436 -4.75 -0.93 -33.98
C SER A 436 -3.36 -1.54 -34.16
N ASP A 437 -2.40 -1.16 -33.33
CA ASP A 437 -1.41 -2.15 -32.93
C ASP A 437 -2.08 -2.90 -31.77
N GLY A 438 -2.58 -4.13 -32.01
CA GLY A 438 -3.37 -4.93 -31.06
C GLY A 438 -2.66 -5.34 -29.76
N LEU A 439 -1.61 -4.62 -29.36
CA LEU A 439 -0.90 -4.77 -28.10
C LEU A 439 -1.74 -4.20 -26.96
N HIS A 440 -1.65 -4.83 -25.78
CA HIS A 440 -2.39 -4.45 -24.58
C HIS A 440 -3.92 -4.42 -24.72
N VAL A 441 -4.46 -5.20 -25.65
CA VAL A 441 -5.90 -5.47 -25.77
C VAL A 441 -6.16 -6.92 -25.37
N PHE A 442 -6.99 -7.12 -24.35
CA PHE A 442 -7.38 -8.42 -23.82
C PHE A 442 -8.83 -8.69 -24.17
N HIS A 443 -9.08 -9.83 -24.80
CA HIS A 443 -10.41 -10.26 -25.18
C HIS A 443 -10.96 -11.22 -24.14
N LYS A 444 -12.13 -10.90 -23.60
CA LYS A 444 -12.85 -11.73 -22.63
C LYS A 444 -14.13 -12.29 -23.26
N ASN A 445 -14.97 -12.94 -22.46
CA ASN A 445 -16.23 -13.51 -22.94
C ASN A 445 -17.24 -12.44 -23.30
N HIS A 446 -17.37 -11.41 -22.46
CA HIS A 446 -18.35 -10.32 -22.51
C HIS A 446 -17.71 -8.98 -22.81
N THR A 447 -16.44 -8.80 -22.47
CA THR A 447 -15.76 -7.51 -22.61
C THR A 447 -14.48 -7.59 -23.43
N ARG A 448 -14.05 -6.41 -23.89
CA ARG A 448 -12.71 -6.15 -24.41
C ARG A 448 -12.06 -5.11 -23.51
N ILE A 449 -10.88 -5.43 -23.00
CA ILE A 449 -10.14 -4.58 -22.07
C ILE A 449 -8.92 -4.03 -22.80
N LYS A 450 -8.78 -2.71 -22.86
CA LYS A 450 -7.61 -2.01 -23.40
C LYS A 450 -6.83 -1.36 -22.27
N ILE A 451 -5.51 -1.51 -22.28
CA ILE A 451 -4.61 -0.85 -21.34
C ILE A 451 -3.76 0.18 -22.09
N ASP A 452 -4.03 1.45 -21.81
CA ASP A 452 -3.31 2.59 -22.37
C ASP A 452 -2.21 3.03 -21.40
N TRP A 453 -0.96 2.80 -21.81
CA TRP A 453 0.22 3.21 -21.05
C TRP A 453 0.56 4.66 -21.37
N THR A 454 0.47 5.53 -20.38
CA THR A 454 0.93 6.92 -20.49
C THR A 454 2.46 6.94 -20.65
N VAL A 455 2.95 7.74 -21.59
CA VAL A 455 4.38 7.99 -21.78
C VAL A 455 4.76 9.20 -20.93
N VAL A 456 5.71 9.01 -20.01
CA VAL A 456 6.31 10.12 -19.26
C VAL A 456 7.40 10.76 -20.13
N PRO A 457 7.37 12.09 -20.40
CA PRO A 457 8.41 12.75 -21.19
C PRO A 457 9.81 12.58 -20.58
N GLU A 458 10.85 12.44 -21.42
CA GLU A 458 12.24 12.09 -21.06
C GLU A 458 12.85 12.98 -19.97
N GLU A 459 12.50 14.27 -19.95
CA GLU A 459 12.96 15.25 -18.94
C GLU A 459 12.44 14.93 -17.53
N ALA A 460 11.22 14.40 -17.41
CA ALA A 460 10.63 13.95 -16.14
C ALA A 460 11.11 12.54 -15.74
N ALA A 461 11.41 11.67 -16.71
CA ALA A 461 11.94 10.33 -16.46
C ALA A 461 13.39 10.35 -15.96
N SER A 462 14.22 11.28 -16.45
CA SER A 462 15.63 11.44 -16.03
C SER A 462 15.74 11.94 -14.58
N ALA A 463 14.87 12.85 -14.17
CA ALA A 463 14.76 13.28 -12.77
C ALA A 463 14.29 12.13 -11.84
N ALA A 464 13.35 11.30 -12.28
CA ALA A 464 12.84 10.16 -11.52
C ALA A 464 13.85 8.99 -11.40
N LEU A 465 14.76 8.85 -12.37
CA LEU A 465 15.83 7.85 -12.40
C LEU A 465 17.03 8.25 -11.53
N ALA A 466 17.42 9.53 -11.54
CA ALA A 466 18.48 10.07 -10.67
C ALA A 466 18.11 9.93 -9.18
N ASP A 467 16.84 10.20 -8.85
CA ASP A 467 16.29 10.09 -7.49
C ASP A 467 16.18 8.62 -6.98
N ALA A 468 16.25 7.63 -7.89
CA ALA A 468 16.22 6.20 -7.57
C ALA A 468 17.61 5.58 -7.33
N GLN A 469 18.64 6.13 -7.98
CA GLN A 469 20.02 5.62 -7.93
C GLN A 469 20.78 6.06 -6.66
N ASP A 470 20.46 7.21 -6.07
CA ASP A 470 21.20 7.77 -4.92
C ASP A 470 20.71 7.35 -3.52
N HIS A 471 19.65 6.53 -3.37
CA HIS A 471 19.04 6.22 -2.06
C HIS A 471 18.73 4.74 -1.80
N PRO A 472 19.60 3.97 -1.10
CA PRO A 472 19.37 2.57 -0.80
C PRO A 472 18.11 2.34 0.05
N ALA A 473 17.21 1.48 -0.45
CA ALA A 473 16.14 0.81 0.30
C ALA A 473 15.23 1.66 1.20
N ARG A 474 14.14 2.14 0.62
CA ARG A 474 12.86 2.28 1.34
C ARG A 474 11.80 1.55 0.53
N SER A 475 11.01 0.68 1.16
CA SER A 475 9.72 0.23 0.63
C SER A 475 8.98 1.41 0.00
N ARG A 476 8.83 1.39 -1.31
CA ARG A 476 7.92 2.31 -2.02
C ARG A 476 6.51 1.75 -1.94
N SER A 477 6.01 1.55 -0.70
CA SER A 477 4.60 1.73 -0.41
C SER A 477 4.37 3.24 -0.31
N GLY A 478 3.72 3.82 -1.31
CA GLY A 478 3.33 5.23 -1.33
C GLY A 478 4.40 6.19 -1.87
N ARG A 479 4.38 6.41 -3.19
CA ARG A 479 4.55 7.78 -3.72
C ARG A 479 3.26 8.12 -4.46
N VAL A 480 2.33 8.65 -3.67
CA VAL A 480 1.59 9.87 -3.95
C VAL A 480 1.51 10.21 -5.45
N ALA A 481 0.38 9.84 -6.07
CA ALA A 481 -0.22 10.71 -7.08
C ALA A 481 -0.21 12.12 -6.49
N THR A 482 0.34 13.09 -7.22
CA THR A 482 0.45 14.52 -6.86
C THR A 482 -0.35 14.82 -5.62
N ALA A 483 0.36 15.02 -4.50
CA ALA A 483 -0.25 15.19 -3.19
C ALA A 483 -1.47 16.11 -3.38
N PRO A 484 -2.64 15.79 -2.79
CA PRO A 484 -3.61 16.85 -2.61
C PRO A 484 -2.81 17.97 -1.94
N SER A 485 -3.04 19.22 -2.36
CA SER A 485 -2.19 20.36 -1.93
C SER A 485 -1.82 20.16 -0.46
N THR A 486 -0.58 20.36 -0.03
CA THR A 486 -0.17 20.08 1.36
C THR A 486 -1.23 20.58 2.36
N ALA A 487 -1.91 21.69 2.04
CA ALA A 487 -3.14 22.17 2.66
C ALA A 487 -4.28 21.14 2.79
N ASP A 488 -4.71 20.45 1.75
CA ASP A 488 -5.77 19.42 1.79
C ASP A 488 -5.50 18.26 2.76
N TYR A 489 -4.23 17.92 3.03
CA TYR A 489 -3.87 16.92 4.05
C TYR A 489 -3.88 17.52 5.46
N TRP A 490 -3.28 18.70 5.64
CA TRP A 490 -3.09 19.28 6.98
C TRP A 490 -4.29 20.08 7.47
N GLU A 491 -5.08 20.68 6.58
CA GLU A 491 -6.21 21.54 6.91
C GLU A 491 -7.31 20.77 7.66
N PRO A 492 -7.77 19.58 7.21
CA PRO A 492 -8.74 18.80 7.99
C PRO A 492 -8.22 18.42 9.37
N LEU A 493 -6.90 18.17 9.52
CA LEU A 493 -6.29 17.83 10.79
C LEU A 493 -6.25 19.05 11.74
N TRP A 494 -5.88 20.22 11.23
CA TRP A 494 -5.90 21.47 12.00
C TRP A 494 -7.32 21.92 12.36
N ALA A 495 -8.25 21.83 11.40
CA ALA A 495 -9.68 22.09 11.62
C ALA A 495 -10.29 21.11 12.64
N GLY A 496 -9.84 19.86 12.62
CA GLY A 496 -10.21 18.81 13.59
C GLY A 496 -9.57 18.96 14.98
N GLY A 497 -8.88 20.07 15.25
CA GLY A 497 -8.37 20.40 16.58
C GLY A 497 -6.99 19.83 16.90
N ARG A 498 -6.21 19.38 15.90
CA ARG A 498 -4.81 18.98 16.10
C ARG A 498 -4.02 20.11 16.77
N ARG A 499 -3.12 19.72 17.67
CA ARG A 499 -2.18 20.62 18.35
C ARG A 499 -0.77 20.10 18.18
N CYS A 500 0.18 21.02 18.00
CA CYS A 500 1.59 20.65 17.93
C CYS A 500 2.11 20.32 19.34
N ARG A 501 3.17 19.50 19.38
CA ARG A 501 3.92 19.27 20.62
C ARG A 501 4.37 20.63 21.18
N GLN A 502 4.03 20.94 22.43
CA GLN A 502 4.41 22.20 23.06
C GLN A 502 5.94 22.38 23.09
N VAL A 503 6.40 23.61 22.91
CA VAL A 503 7.82 23.97 23.06
C VAL A 503 8.16 23.90 24.55
N THR A 504 9.12 23.07 24.90
CA THR A 504 9.55 22.92 26.30
C THR A 504 10.49 24.05 26.70
N THR A 505 10.64 24.34 27.98
CA THR A 505 11.61 25.33 28.48
C THR A 505 13.04 24.99 28.06
N THR A 506 13.39 23.70 28.02
CA THR A 506 14.70 23.22 27.55
C THR A 506 14.91 23.50 26.07
N GLU A 507 13.91 23.22 25.24
CA GLU A 507 13.96 23.51 23.81
C GLU A 507 14.08 25.01 23.53
N ALA A 508 13.28 25.82 24.23
CA ALA A 508 13.28 27.27 24.14
C ALA A 508 14.64 27.89 24.54
N ALA A 509 15.27 27.36 25.60
CA ALA A 509 16.61 27.77 26.02
C ALA A 509 17.67 27.42 24.98
N LEU A 510 17.63 26.18 24.44
CA LEU A 510 18.57 25.75 23.40
C LEU A 510 18.48 26.62 22.14
N LEU A 511 17.27 26.96 21.70
CA LEU A 511 17.08 27.89 20.59
C LEU A 511 17.71 29.26 20.92
N ALA A 512 17.37 29.83 22.08
CA ALA A 512 17.87 31.15 22.50
C ALA A 512 19.41 31.20 22.56
N ASP A 513 20.06 30.13 23.04
CA ASP A 513 21.51 30.03 23.11
C ASP A 513 22.17 30.02 21.73
N HIS A 514 21.50 29.50 20.70
CA HIS A 514 22.04 29.42 19.34
C HIS A 514 21.78 30.68 18.51
N VAL A 515 20.61 31.30 18.65
CA VAL A 515 20.23 32.44 17.81
C VAL A 515 20.52 33.79 18.47
N GLY A 516 20.57 33.83 19.81
CA GLY A 516 20.79 35.03 20.58
C GLY A 516 19.60 36.01 20.58
N PRO A 517 19.79 37.24 21.08
CA PRO A 517 18.74 38.27 21.07
C PRO A 517 18.44 38.76 19.65
N GLY A 518 17.16 39.01 19.38
CA GLY A 518 16.68 39.39 18.05
C GLY A 518 17.01 40.81 17.65
N HIS A 519 16.92 41.77 18.57
CA HIS A 519 17.17 43.21 18.32
C HIS A 519 16.42 43.77 17.09
N GLY A 520 15.19 43.30 16.83
CA GLY A 520 14.36 43.70 15.69
C GLY A 520 14.74 43.06 14.36
N ARG A 521 15.72 42.14 14.33
CA ARG A 521 16.08 41.39 13.13
C ARG A 521 14.91 40.49 12.67
N PRO A 522 14.75 40.29 11.36
CA PRO A 522 13.67 39.47 10.82
C PRO A 522 13.88 37.98 11.14
N ALA A 523 12.81 37.28 11.53
CA ALA A 523 12.79 35.83 11.70
C ALA A 523 11.57 35.19 11.01
N LEU A 524 11.76 34.02 10.42
CA LEU A 524 10.72 33.26 9.72
C LEU A 524 10.52 31.89 10.37
N ASP A 525 9.29 31.55 10.75
CA ASP A 525 8.91 30.24 11.28
C ASP A 525 8.09 29.46 10.25
N ILE A 526 8.68 28.41 9.69
CA ILE A 526 8.11 27.58 8.63
C ILE A 526 7.25 26.47 9.24
N GLY A 527 5.99 26.39 8.81
CA GLY A 527 5.00 25.45 9.35
C GLY A 527 4.70 25.76 10.82
N THR A 528 4.36 27.03 11.08
CA THR A 528 4.27 27.59 12.43
C THR A 528 3.17 26.95 13.29
N GLY A 529 2.19 26.28 12.67
CA GLY A 529 1.09 25.65 13.38
C GLY A 529 0.31 26.65 14.22
N GLU A 530 0.17 26.38 15.52
CA GLU A 530 -0.44 27.29 16.50
C GLU A 530 0.49 28.42 16.99
N GLY A 531 1.64 28.60 16.36
CA GLY A 531 2.51 29.76 16.55
C GLY A 531 3.37 29.76 17.82
N SER A 532 3.53 28.61 18.49
CA SER A 532 4.26 28.54 19.77
C SER A 532 5.74 28.93 19.65
N LEU A 533 6.41 28.51 18.57
CA LEU A 533 7.84 28.80 18.36
C LEU A 533 8.04 30.23 17.85
N ALA A 534 7.22 30.67 16.88
CA ALA A 534 7.21 32.05 16.41
C ALA A 534 7.03 33.07 17.56
N ARG A 535 6.13 32.79 18.52
CA ARG A 535 5.96 33.64 19.71
C ARG A 535 7.20 33.70 20.59
N HIS A 536 7.93 32.58 20.73
CA HIS A 536 9.19 32.55 21.47
C HIS A 536 10.28 33.39 20.79
N LEU A 537 10.40 33.31 19.46
CA LEU A 537 11.30 34.18 18.69
C LEU A 537 10.93 35.66 18.86
N HIS A 538 9.65 36.00 18.85
CA HIS A 538 9.19 37.37 19.11
C HIS A 538 9.58 37.83 20.53
N GLN A 539 9.44 36.98 21.54
CA GLN A 539 9.87 37.27 22.92
C GLN A 539 11.39 37.46 23.05
N LEU A 540 12.18 36.80 22.20
CA LEU A 540 13.63 37.05 22.09
C LEU A 540 13.96 38.38 21.38
N GLY A 541 12.95 39.10 20.89
CA GLY A 541 13.07 40.42 20.27
C GLY A 541 13.23 40.38 18.74
N TYR A 542 12.86 39.27 18.07
CA TYR A 542 12.83 39.20 16.61
C TYR A 542 11.52 39.75 16.03
N ARG A 543 11.61 40.41 14.87
CA ARG A 543 10.42 40.68 14.03
C ARG A 543 10.04 39.37 13.34
N THR A 544 9.11 38.65 13.94
CA THR A 544 8.83 37.26 13.58
C THR A 544 7.62 37.15 12.67
N ILE A 545 7.74 36.32 11.63
CA ILE A 545 6.66 35.91 10.74
C ILE A 545 6.50 34.40 10.84
N GLY A 546 5.29 33.94 11.13
CA GLY A 546 4.92 32.53 11.02
C GLY A 546 4.19 32.28 9.70
N ILE A 547 4.68 31.31 8.94
CA ILE A 547 3.99 30.81 7.75
C ILE A 547 3.47 29.40 7.99
N ASP A 548 2.30 29.13 7.45
CA ASP A 548 1.70 27.79 7.35
C ASP A 548 0.79 27.80 6.13
N PHE A 549 0.68 26.69 5.42
CA PHE A 549 -0.22 26.59 4.27
C PHE A 549 -1.62 26.12 4.68
N ALA A 550 -1.84 25.72 5.94
CA ALA A 550 -3.16 25.37 6.46
C ALA A 550 -3.89 26.60 7.06
N PRO A 551 -5.02 27.06 6.48
CA PRO A 551 -5.81 28.16 7.03
C PRO A 551 -6.18 28.01 8.51
N SER A 552 -6.55 26.81 8.96
CA SER A 552 -6.93 26.53 10.34
C SER A 552 -5.74 26.62 11.31
N ALA A 553 -4.52 26.32 10.86
CA ALA A 553 -3.31 26.53 11.66
C ALA A 553 -3.08 28.02 11.92
N ILE A 554 -3.12 28.82 10.85
CA ILE A 554 -3.00 30.29 10.93
C ILE A 554 -4.09 30.90 11.80
N ALA A 555 -5.33 30.41 11.69
CA ALA A 555 -6.42 30.83 12.57
C ALA A 555 -6.13 30.49 14.04
N ALA A 556 -5.61 29.28 14.33
CA ALA A 556 -5.23 28.88 15.69
C ALA A 556 -4.08 29.74 16.26
N ALA A 557 -3.06 30.06 15.45
CA ALA A 557 -1.98 30.95 15.84
C ALA A 557 -2.50 32.35 16.20
N ARG A 558 -3.39 32.91 15.36
CA ARG A 558 -4.04 34.21 15.61
C ARG A 558 -4.89 34.19 16.88
N ASN A 559 -5.69 33.15 17.07
CA ASN A 559 -6.60 33.04 18.22
C ASN A 559 -5.87 32.87 19.56
N THR A 560 -4.64 32.36 19.55
CA THR A 560 -3.83 32.17 20.76
C THR A 560 -2.89 33.35 21.04
N GLN A 561 -2.79 34.33 20.14
CA GLN A 561 -1.99 35.54 20.34
C GLN A 561 -2.70 36.54 21.25
N GLN A 562 -2.00 37.01 22.26
CA GLN A 562 -2.45 38.08 23.16
C GLN A 562 -1.49 39.27 23.03
N GLY A 563 -2.01 40.41 22.55
CA GLY A 563 -1.22 41.64 22.41
C GLY A 563 -0.28 41.64 21.19
N ASP A 564 0.81 42.40 21.31
CA ASP A 564 1.86 42.47 20.29
C ASP A 564 2.54 41.10 20.10
N GLY A 565 2.87 40.76 18.85
CA GLY A 565 3.30 39.40 18.53
C GLY A 565 3.71 39.20 17.07
N PRO A 566 3.95 37.94 16.66
CA PRO A 566 4.30 37.60 15.29
C PRO A 566 3.23 37.99 14.27
N ALA A 567 3.67 38.20 13.02
CA ALA A 567 2.75 38.28 11.88
C ALA A 567 2.49 36.87 11.31
N TRP A 568 1.27 36.61 10.85
CA TRP A 568 0.84 35.29 10.37
C TRP A 568 0.41 35.33 8.91
N HIS A 569 1.05 34.50 8.09
CA HIS A 569 0.83 34.45 6.64
C HIS A 569 0.45 33.03 6.20
N LEU A 570 -0.61 32.94 5.39
CA LEU A 570 -0.96 31.71 4.70
C LEU A 570 -0.03 31.56 3.50
N MET A 571 0.86 30.58 3.51
CA MET A 571 1.86 30.38 2.47
C MET A 571 2.43 28.96 2.49
N ASP A 572 2.54 28.34 1.32
CA ASP A 572 3.35 27.14 1.11
C ASP A 572 4.78 27.52 0.75
N ILE A 573 5.71 27.24 1.67
CA ILE A 573 7.13 27.52 1.49
C ILE A 573 7.73 26.81 0.28
N VAL A 574 7.15 25.69 -0.18
CA VAL A 574 7.68 24.86 -1.26
C VAL A 574 7.25 25.40 -2.63
N SER A 575 5.98 25.81 -2.78
CA SER A 575 5.42 26.19 -4.08
C SER A 575 5.26 27.69 -4.31
N ASP A 576 4.99 28.47 -3.26
CA ASP A 576 4.55 29.86 -3.43
C ASP A 576 5.72 30.81 -3.75
N ASP A 577 5.43 32.00 -4.25
CA ASP A 577 6.46 33.00 -4.55
C ASP A 577 7.04 33.60 -3.25
N LEU A 578 8.33 33.35 -2.98
CA LEU A 578 9.02 33.84 -1.78
C LEU A 578 9.12 35.37 -1.74
N THR A 579 8.96 36.07 -2.87
CA THR A 579 8.94 37.53 -2.89
C THR A 579 7.72 38.14 -2.20
N ALA A 580 6.70 37.33 -1.89
CA ALA A 580 5.55 37.74 -1.08
C ALA A 580 5.89 37.86 0.43
N LEU A 581 7.05 37.36 0.86
CA LEU A 581 7.56 37.60 2.21
C LEU A 581 8.05 39.06 2.35
N PRO A 582 7.78 39.73 3.49
CA PRO A 582 8.06 41.16 3.64
C PRO A 582 9.53 41.51 3.81
N ASP A 583 10.39 40.55 4.18
CA ASP A 583 11.83 40.73 4.26
C ASP A 583 12.52 39.82 3.24
N ALA A 584 13.48 40.36 2.49
CA ALA A 584 14.22 39.61 1.47
C ALA A 584 15.23 38.60 2.08
N ALA A 585 15.58 38.77 3.35
CA ALA A 585 16.49 37.89 4.07
C ALA A 585 16.18 37.88 5.58
N TYR A 586 16.30 36.72 6.20
CA TYR A 586 15.96 36.45 7.59
C TYR A 586 17.19 36.07 8.40
N ALA A 587 17.36 36.68 9.58
CA ALA A 587 18.46 36.36 10.49
C ALA A 587 18.28 34.98 11.15
N VAL A 588 17.03 34.54 11.29
CA VAL A 588 16.68 33.20 11.78
C VAL A 588 15.56 32.64 10.93
N VAL A 589 15.74 31.42 10.44
CA VAL A 589 14.66 30.62 9.86
C VAL A 589 14.48 29.39 10.75
N THR A 590 13.26 29.12 11.23
CA THR A 590 12.95 27.93 12.01
C THR A 590 12.09 26.95 11.21
N CYS A 591 12.34 25.65 11.41
CA CYS A 591 11.52 24.56 10.86
C CYS A 591 11.39 23.47 11.92
N ARG A 592 10.24 23.46 12.62
CA ARG A 592 10.04 22.58 13.79
C ARG A 592 8.97 21.53 13.51
N LEU A 593 9.37 20.26 13.56
CA LEU A 593 8.53 19.08 13.31
C LEU A 593 7.90 19.03 11.89
N VAL A 594 8.40 19.88 10.99
CA VAL A 594 7.93 20.04 9.61
C VAL A 594 8.87 19.34 8.63
N TYR A 595 10.19 19.43 8.82
CA TYR A 595 11.20 18.91 7.88
C TYR A 595 10.98 17.46 7.44
N ARG A 596 10.45 16.61 8.34
CA ARG A 596 10.16 15.21 7.99
C ARG A 596 9.08 15.05 6.90
N TRP A 597 8.16 16.00 6.80
CA TRP A 597 7.01 16.01 5.90
C TRP A 597 7.29 16.74 4.59
N ILE A 598 8.49 17.30 4.45
CA ILE A 598 8.96 17.87 3.19
C ILE A 598 9.31 16.73 2.24
N ASP A 599 8.62 16.67 1.11
CA ASP A 599 8.83 15.64 0.08
C ASP A 599 10.19 15.83 -0.61
N ASP A 600 10.43 17.00 -1.20
CA ASP A 600 11.72 17.38 -1.78
C ASP A 600 12.55 18.21 -0.78
N LYS A 601 13.36 17.49 0.00
CA LYS A 601 14.23 18.09 1.02
C LYS A 601 15.33 18.96 0.42
N GLY A 602 15.83 18.63 -0.78
CA GLY A 602 16.87 19.39 -1.45
C GLY A 602 16.35 20.75 -1.90
N ALA A 603 15.27 20.75 -2.69
CA ALA A 603 14.63 21.98 -3.17
C ALA A 603 14.14 22.87 -2.02
N PHE A 604 13.60 22.28 -0.96
CA PHE A 604 13.24 23.01 0.25
C PHE A 604 14.44 23.71 0.90
N LEU A 605 15.58 23.02 1.04
CA LEU A 605 16.79 23.62 1.61
C LEU A 605 17.35 24.74 0.72
N ASP A 606 17.27 24.60 -0.60
CA ASP A 606 17.67 25.67 -1.52
C ASP A 606 16.80 26.92 -1.36
N ARG A 607 15.49 26.74 -1.17
CA ARG A 607 14.56 27.84 -0.89
C ARG A 607 14.82 28.48 0.47
N VAL A 608 15.14 27.69 1.51
CA VAL A 608 15.57 28.22 2.81
C VAL A 608 16.85 29.06 2.65
N ARG A 609 17.83 28.59 1.88
CA ARG A 609 19.07 29.35 1.60
C ARG A 609 18.81 30.66 0.87
N GLN A 610 17.80 30.73 -0.01
CA GLN A 610 17.43 31.97 -0.70
C GLN A 610 16.92 33.06 0.25
N VAL A 611 16.25 32.68 1.34
CA VAL A 611 15.66 33.63 2.29
C VAL A 611 16.49 33.77 3.57
N LEU A 612 17.55 32.99 3.76
CA LEU A 612 18.41 33.10 4.93
C LEU A 612 19.48 34.17 4.71
N ALA A 613 19.69 35.04 5.70
CA ALA A 613 20.79 36.00 5.68
C ALA A 613 22.16 35.28 5.66
N PRO A 614 23.22 35.90 5.08
CA PRO A 614 24.55 35.28 5.03
C PRO A 614 25.14 34.90 6.41
N ASP A 615 24.80 35.62 7.47
CA ASP A 615 25.16 35.33 8.87
C ASP A 615 23.99 34.72 9.67
N GLY A 616 22.94 34.29 8.95
CA GLY A 616 21.71 33.76 9.50
C GLY A 616 21.86 32.33 10.01
N THR A 617 20.92 31.93 10.86
CA THR A 617 20.84 30.55 11.37
C THR A 617 19.55 29.88 10.92
N PHE A 618 19.67 28.74 10.25
CA PHE A 618 18.56 27.83 10.02
C PHE A 618 18.49 26.82 11.17
N TRP A 619 17.40 26.91 11.93
CA TRP A 619 17.17 26.09 13.12
C TRP A 619 16.10 25.05 12.87
N VAL A 620 16.49 23.77 12.89
CA VAL A 620 15.59 22.65 12.64
C VAL A 620 15.45 21.79 13.88
N VAL A 621 14.21 21.47 14.24
CA VAL A 621 13.90 20.50 15.31
C VAL A 621 13.11 19.36 14.70
N THR A 622 13.67 18.16 14.75
CA THR A 622 13.05 16.98 14.16
C THR A 622 13.38 15.73 14.96
N GLU A 623 12.57 14.70 14.81
CA GLU A 623 12.86 13.39 15.40
C GLU A 623 13.78 12.59 14.48
N LEU A 624 14.71 11.81 15.02
CA LEU A 624 15.46 10.82 14.25
C LEU A 624 14.82 9.44 14.37
N SER A 625 14.71 8.74 13.24
CA SER A 625 14.15 7.39 13.19
C SER A 625 14.89 6.46 14.15
N GLY A 626 14.16 5.69 14.95
CA GLY A 626 14.76 4.72 15.89
C GLY A 626 15.15 5.27 17.26
N ARG A 627 14.87 6.55 17.59
CA ARG A 627 15.08 7.10 18.93
C ARG A 627 14.02 6.69 19.96
N ARG A 628 12.82 6.33 19.51
CA ARG A 628 11.78 5.78 20.37
C ARG A 628 12.02 4.30 20.65
N LYS A 629 11.45 3.81 21.75
CA LYS A 629 11.56 2.42 22.17
C LYS A 629 10.95 1.47 21.12
N LYS A 630 11.39 0.21 21.11
CA LYS A 630 10.99 -0.80 20.11
C LYS A 630 9.48 -1.05 20.05
N ASP A 631 8.78 -0.83 21.14
CA ASP A 631 7.33 -0.97 21.34
C ASP A 631 6.53 0.31 21.05
N ASP A 632 7.19 1.44 20.79
CA ASP A 632 6.51 2.68 20.42
C ASP A 632 6.04 2.58 18.95
N PRO A 633 4.72 2.65 18.66
CA PRO A 633 4.17 2.53 17.32
C PRO A 633 4.68 3.65 16.39
N TYR A 634 5.21 4.73 16.96
CA TYR A 634 5.75 5.87 16.23
C TYR A 634 7.28 5.81 16.09
N ARG A 635 7.94 4.68 16.40
CA ARG A 635 9.42 4.55 16.30
C ARG A 635 10.00 4.84 14.92
N ARG A 636 9.17 4.77 13.88
CA ARG A 636 9.53 5.07 12.49
C ARG A 636 9.24 6.53 12.08
N LEU A 637 8.61 7.36 12.92
CA LEU A 637 8.19 8.74 12.62
C LEU A 637 9.33 9.78 12.71
N GLY A 638 10.59 9.41 12.52
CA GLY A 638 11.71 10.35 12.47
C GLY A 638 12.33 10.42 11.08
N ILE A 639 13.09 11.47 10.80
CA ILE A 639 13.94 11.48 9.62
C ILE A 639 15.03 10.41 9.77
N THR A 640 15.36 9.76 8.67
CA THR A 640 16.45 8.76 8.65
C THR A 640 17.83 9.40 8.70
N PRO A 641 18.89 8.63 9.01
CA PRO A 641 20.26 9.12 8.92
C PRO A 641 20.59 9.78 7.56
N ALA A 642 20.16 9.19 6.45
CA ALA A 642 20.37 9.77 5.11
C ALA A 642 19.69 11.14 4.93
N GLU A 643 18.46 11.30 5.42
CA GLU A 643 17.77 12.60 5.38
C GLU A 643 18.41 13.63 6.33
N ALA A 644 18.99 13.18 7.44
CA ALA A 644 19.78 14.05 8.30
C ALA A 644 21.10 14.49 7.64
N GLU A 645 21.72 13.64 6.82
CA GLU A 645 22.88 14.01 6.00
C GLU A 645 22.50 15.10 4.99
N ILE A 646 21.38 14.95 4.27
CA ILE A 646 20.85 15.98 3.36
C ILE A 646 20.62 17.30 4.11
N LEU A 647 19.99 17.26 5.29
CA LEU A 647 19.75 18.45 6.12
C LEU A 647 21.05 19.21 6.43
N THR A 648 22.13 18.47 6.72
CA THR A 648 23.42 19.04 7.12
C THR A 648 24.37 19.33 5.95
N ALA A 649 24.03 18.90 4.74
CA ALA A 649 24.86 19.11 3.57
C ALA A 649 24.86 20.57 3.10
N GLY A 650 26.03 21.06 2.69
CA GLY A 650 26.16 22.40 2.09
C GLY A 650 26.01 23.56 3.07
N TRP A 651 26.28 23.35 4.36
CA TRP A 651 26.37 24.39 5.39
C TRP A 651 27.81 24.49 5.89
N SER A 652 28.34 25.71 6.06
CA SER A 652 29.68 25.90 6.60
C SER A 652 29.77 25.56 8.10
N VAL A 653 28.68 25.73 8.83
CA VAL A 653 28.59 25.35 10.25
C VAL A 653 27.36 24.49 10.50
N VAL A 654 27.58 23.34 11.15
CA VAL A 654 26.54 22.43 11.61
C VAL A 654 26.75 22.15 13.09
N ARG A 655 25.80 22.58 13.93
CA ARG A 655 25.76 22.21 15.35
C ARG A 655 24.52 21.37 15.61
N THR A 656 24.69 20.30 16.38
CA THR A 656 23.58 19.41 16.73
C THR A 656 23.50 19.21 18.23
N THR A 657 22.28 19.21 18.76
CA THR A 657 22.02 18.97 20.18
C THR A 657 20.83 18.02 20.31
N ASP A 658 20.99 16.98 21.13
CA ASP A 658 19.91 16.03 21.40
C ASP A 658 18.92 16.58 22.43
N LEU A 659 17.62 16.43 22.13
CA LEU A 659 16.51 16.85 22.98
C LEU A 659 15.52 15.69 23.10
N ASP A 660 15.59 14.91 24.17
CA ASP A 660 14.79 13.68 24.33
C ASP A 660 14.80 12.74 23.10
N VAL A 661 13.66 12.55 22.43
CA VAL A 661 13.54 11.79 21.18
C VAL A 661 13.85 12.66 19.94
N LEU A 662 13.85 13.98 20.09
CA LEU A 662 14.18 14.97 19.06
C LEU A 662 15.68 15.26 18.99
N ARG A 663 16.10 15.87 17.89
CA ARG A 663 17.41 16.49 17.70
C ARG A 663 17.20 17.88 17.11
N CYS A 664 17.94 18.83 17.65
CA CYS A 664 18.04 20.20 17.15
C CYS A 664 19.27 20.32 16.26
N TYR A 665 19.13 21.08 15.17
CA TYR A 665 20.18 21.42 14.23
C TYR A 665 20.24 22.95 14.11
N ALA A 666 21.41 23.53 14.32
CA ALA A 666 21.71 24.92 13.98
C ALA A 666 22.68 24.92 12.80
N LEU A 667 22.22 25.46 11.68
CA LEU A 667 22.89 25.41 10.38
C LEU A 667 23.16 26.83 9.91
N GLN A 668 24.38 27.11 9.45
CA GLN A 668 24.79 28.45 9.00
C GLN A 668 25.51 28.35 7.65
N PRO A 669 25.23 29.26 6.68
CA PRO A 669 25.83 29.27 5.35
C PRO A 669 27.35 29.22 5.36
#